data_AF-A0A061DG41-F1
#
_entry.id   AF-A0A061DG41-F1
#
_cell.length_a   1.000
_cell.length_b   1.000
_cell.length_c   1.000
_cell.angle_alpha   90.00
_cell.angle_beta   90.00
_cell.angle_gamma   90.00
#
_symmetry.space_group_name_H-M   'P 1'
#
loop_
_entity.id
_entity.type
_entity.pdbx_description
1 polymer ?
#
loop_
_entity_poly.entity_id
_entity_poly.type
_entity_poly.pdbx_seq_one_letter_code
_entity_poly.pdbx_strand_id
1 'polypeptide(L)'
;MKSINSRISHSLSLFHKNRAIFASWFSSQTQIHKHSPRKTFFKPNTKDNLINQLHNLCNQKRLKEAIQILNQIEKPPASLYSTLIQLCCQNRALNEGKSVHQHIKISGFSAGLVICNRLLDMYAKCGSLADAQNVFDEMSERDLCSWNTLMSGYAKMGMLKEANKLFDEMPERDNFSWTAMISGYVRFDRPKEALELYRMKEMSMVSKLNKFTVSSAIAASAAMGCLTTGKEIHGRITRAGLDLDEVVWSALMDMYGKCGSIEEARRVFDKIVDRDIVSWTAMIDRYFEDGRWEEGFELFSELMKSGIRPNEFTFAGVLNACADHAAEEIGKQVHGCMTRLGFNPFSFAASALVHMYSKCGNVENAKRVFNGMPLPDLVSWTSLITGYAQNGQPEEALEYFELLLKSGTKPDHITFVGVLSACTHAGLVDKGLEYFHSIKDRHGLTHTADHYACIIDLLARSGRFQEAENIIVKMPMKPDKFLWASLLGGCRIHGNLELAEKAAEALFEIEPENPATYVTMANIYATAGRWDEVAKIRKKMDDKGVVKKPGLSWIEVKRELHVFLVGDTTHPKSKEINEFLVKLSKRMREEGYVPNTNFVLHDVEEEQKEQNLSYHSEKLAVAFGIIATPPGTPIKVFKNLRTCVDCHNAIKYISKIVDRKITVRDSNRFHCFEDGNCSCRDYW
;
A
#
# COMPACT_ATOMS: atom_id res chain seq x y z
N MET A 1 8.10 -0.61 47.77
CA MET A 1 7.61 -1.39 48.93
C MET A 1 6.33 -0.75 49.44
N LYS A 2 5.28 -1.57 49.59
CA LYS A 2 3.98 -1.32 50.25
C LYS A 2 3.06 -0.22 49.68
N SER A 3 2.38 -0.54 48.58
CA SER A 3 0.89 -0.55 48.49
C SER A 3 0.45 -1.08 47.12
N ILE A 4 0.63 -2.38 46.88
CA ILE A 4 0.09 -3.12 45.73
C ILE A 4 -0.59 -4.34 46.33
N ASN A 5 -1.92 -4.28 46.47
CA ASN A 5 -2.82 -5.44 46.60
C ASN A 5 -4.24 -4.95 46.91
N SER A 6 -5.02 -4.65 45.89
CA SER A 6 -6.41 -5.11 45.79
C SER A 6 -6.97 -4.76 44.40
N ARG A 7 -7.72 -5.69 43.81
CA ARG A 7 -8.52 -5.56 42.57
C ARG A 7 -7.84 -5.88 41.24
N ILE A 8 -7.07 -6.98 41.21
CA ILE A 8 -7.01 -7.87 40.04
C ILE A 8 -7.28 -9.29 40.54
N SER A 9 -8.57 -9.63 40.70
CA SER A 9 -9.03 -10.99 40.99
C SER A 9 -10.52 -11.11 40.63
N HIS A 10 -10.86 -10.87 39.36
CA HIS A 10 -12.14 -11.28 38.77
C HIS A 10 -12.02 -11.22 37.25
N SER A 11 -11.69 -12.37 36.63
CA SER A 11 -12.07 -12.77 35.24
C SER A 11 -11.16 -13.86 34.61
N LEU A 12 -10.43 -14.66 35.38
CA LEU A 12 -9.69 -15.83 34.86
C LEU A 12 -9.95 -17.06 35.73
N SER A 13 -11.13 -17.68 35.58
CA SER A 13 -11.39 -19.03 36.08
C SER A 13 -12.58 -19.67 35.37
N LEU A 14 -12.42 -20.04 34.09
CA LEU A 14 -13.40 -20.88 33.38
C LEU A 14 -12.78 -21.61 32.19
N PHE A 15 -11.59 -22.19 32.37
CA PHE A 15 -11.06 -23.20 31.45
C PHE A 15 -10.29 -24.25 32.26
N HIS A 16 -10.53 -25.53 31.94
CA HIS A 16 -10.03 -26.76 32.55
C HIS A 16 -10.83 -27.35 33.72
N LYS A 17 -11.79 -28.21 33.37
CA LYS A 17 -12.01 -29.47 34.11
C LYS A 17 -12.31 -30.63 33.15
N ASN A 18 -11.67 -31.75 33.49
CA ASN A 18 -12.02 -33.15 33.22
C ASN A 18 -11.40 -33.84 31.99
N ARG A 19 -10.22 -34.44 32.25
CA ARG A 19 -9.87 -35.77 31.75
C ARG A 19 -9.48 -36.69 32.92
N ALA A 20 -10.25 -37.77 33.03
CA ALA A 20 -9.97 -39.11 33.54
C ALA A 20 -9.43 -39.33 34.97
N ILE A 21 -10.06 -40.26 35.69
CA ILE A 21 -9.45 -41.53 36.18
C ILE A 21 -10.58 -42.55 36.48
N PHE A 22 -10.32 -43.79 36.09
CA PHE A 22 -11.09 -45.02 36.25
C PHE A 22 -11.09 -45.54 37.71
N ALA A 23 -12.19 -46.22 38.12
CA ALA A 23 -12.24 -47.63 38.52
C ALA A 23 -13.10 -47.96 39.77
N SER A 24 -14.00 -48.94 39.57
CA SER A 24 -14.52 -49.94 40.54
C SER A 24 -15.45 -49.43 41.65
N TRP A 25 -16.43 -50.14 42.20
CA TRP A 25 -17.10 -51.44 42.00
C TRP A 25 -18.28 -51.40 43.00
N PHE A 26 -19.45 -51.95 42.63
CA PHE A 26 -20.34 -52.81 43.45
C PHE A 26 -21.83 -52.69 43.04
N SER A 27 -22.38 -53.87 42.69
CA SER A 27 -23.72 -54.44 42.98
C SER A 27 -24.89 -53.49 43.30
N SER A 28 -26.15 -53.72 42.96
CA SER A 28 -26.92 -54.85 42.41
C SER A 28 -28.38 -54.39 42.49
N GLN A 29 -29.24 -54.72 41.52
CA GLN A 29 -30.46 -55.50 41.75
C GLN A 29 -31.33 -55.57 40.49
N THR A 30 -31.68 -56.81 40.21
CA THR A 30 -32.61 -57.41 39.27
C THR A 30 -34.07 -57.05 39.55
N GLN A 31 -34.90 -56.87 38.50
CA GLN A 31 -36.19 -57.57 38.32
C GLN A 31 -36.49 -57.72 36.81
N ILE A 32 -36.38 -58.95 36.28
CA ILE A 32 -37.46 -59.87 35.88
C ILE A 32 -38.18 -59.47 34.58
N HIS A 33 -37.86 -60.19 33.49
CA HIS A 33 -38.85 -60.89 32.67
C HIS A 33 -38.19 -62.10 31.98
N LYS A 34 -38.74 -63.30 32.23
CA LYS A 34 -38.32 -64.61 31.67
C LYS A 34 -39.20 -65.00 30.48
N HIS A 35 -38.53 -65.46 29.41
CA HIS A 35 -38.85 -66.53 28.43
C HIS A 35 -40.17 -66.49 27.62
N SER A 36 -40.27 -66.84 26.33
CA SER A 36 -39.41 -67.42 25.28
C SER A 36 -40.28 -67.45 23.97
N PRO A 37 -39.94 -68.16 22.87
CA PRO A 37 -38.74 -68.18 22.04
C PRO A 37 -39.07 -67.77 20.58
N ARG A 38 -38.21 -67.02 19.89
CA ARG A 38 -38.25 -66.96 18.42
C ARG A 38 -36.86 -67.15 17.84
N LYS A 39 -36.67 -68.39 17.37
CA LYS A 39 -35.90 -68.81 16.20
C LYS A 39 -34.58 -68.06 15.99
N THR A 40 -33.50 -68.74 16.35
CA THR A 40 -32.18 -68.60 15.72
C THR A 40 -32.31 -68.52 14.20
N PHE A 41 -32.05 -67.37 13.60
CA PHE A 41 -31.57 -67.24 12.22
C PHE A 41 -30.91 -65.86 12.05
N PHE A 42 -29.78 -65.83 11.34
CA PHE A 42 -28.88 -64.71 11.02
C PHE A 42 -27.71 -64.44 11.98
N LYS A 43 -26.55 -65.02 11.61
CA LYS A 43 -25.24 -64.39 11.89
C LYS A 43 -25.23 -63.01 11.20
N PRO A 44 -24.86 -61.90 11.87
CA PRO A 44 -24.67 -60.63 11.18
C PRO A 44 -23.50 -60.79 10.21
N ASN A 45 -23.70 -60.46 8.95
CA ASN A 45 -22.65 -60.48 7.94
C ASN A 45 -21.53 -59.52 8.38
N THR A 46 -20.28 -60.00 8.45
CA THR A 46 -19.09 -59.19 8.75
C THR A 46 -18.95 -57.97 7.83
N LYS A 47 -19.52 -58.03 6.61
CA LYS A 47 -19.57 -56.94 5.63
C LYS A 47 -20.43 -55.74 6.08
N ASP A 48 -21.57 -55.95 6.73
CA ASP A 48 -22.47 -54.86 7.17
C ASP A 48 -21.89 -54.07 8.36
N ASN A 49 -21.11 -54.76 9.21
CA ASN A 49 -20.42 -54.15 10.34
C ASN A 49 -19.30 -53.20 9.87
N LEU A 50 -18.54 -53.60 8.85
CA LEU A 50 -17.47 -52.77 8.25
C LEU A 50 -18.02 -51.51 7.56
N ILE A 51 -19.16 -51.61 6.85
CA ILE A 51 -19.81 -50.46 6.21
C ILE A 51 -20.31 -49.45 7.26
N ASN A 52 -20.95 -49.93 8.33
CA ASN A 52 -21.40 -49.07 9.43
C ASN A 52 -20.23 -48.41 10.19
N GLN A 53 -19.13 -49.13 10.38
CA GLN A 53 -17.91 -48.59 10.96
C GLN A 53 -17.29 -47.51 10.07
N LEU A 54 -17.28 -47.70 8.75
CA LEU A 54 -16.78 -46.71 7.79
C LEU A 54 -17.66 -45.45 7.79
N HIS A 55 -18.99 -45.58 7.81
CA HIS A 55 -19.92 -44.46 7.96
C HIS A 55 -19.65 -43.65 9.24
N ASN A 56 -19.41 -44.33 10.37
CA ASN A 56 -19.08 -43.67 11.63
C ASN A 56 -17.74 -42.92 11.57
N LEU A 57 -16.72 -43.46 10.89
CA LEU A 57 -15.44 -42.78 10.71
C LEU A 57 -15.52 -41.57 9.77
N CYS A 58 -16.33 -41.66 8.71
CA CYS A 58 -16.66 -40.54 7.84
C CYS A 58 -17.33 -39.40 8.63
N ASN A 59 -18.30 -39.72 9.50
CA ASN A 59 -18.95 -38.74 10.37
C ASN A 59 -17.99 -38.09 11.38
N GLN A 60 -16.97 -38.83 11.83
CA GLN A 60 -15.92 -38.35 12.72
C GLN A 60 -14.77 -37.62 11.99
N LYS A 61 -14.85 -37.44 10.66
CA LYS A 61 -13.80 -36.83 9.81
C LYS A 61 -12.44 -37.54 9.87
N ARG A 62 -12.39 -38.82 10.26
CA ARG A 62 -11.16 -39.63 10.36
C ARG A 62 -10.82 -40.30 9.02
N LEU A 63 -10.41 -39.48 8.05
CA LEU A 63 -10.30 -39.87 6.63
C LEU A 63 -9.31 -41.02 6.37
N LYS A 64 -8.13 -41.01 7.00
CA LYS A 64 -7.10 -42.04 6.79
C LYS A 64 -7.54 -43.43 7.25
N GLU A 65 -8.23 -43.49 8.39
CA GLU A 65 -8.75 -44.75 8.95
C GLU A 65 -9.95 -45.25 8.14
N ALA A 66 -10.80 -44.34 7.67
CA ALA A 66 -11.92 -44.70 6.79
C ALA A 66 -11.42 -45.35 5.47
N ILE A 67 -10.30 -44.89 4.91
CA ILE A 67 -9.70 -45.45 3.69
C ILE A 67 -9.04 -46.81 3.93
N GLN A 68 -8.44 -47.01 5.11
CA GLN A 68 -7.91 -48.34 5.49
C GLN A 68 -9.01 -49.39 5.57
N ILE A 69 -10.19 -49.02 6.08
CA ILE A 69 -11.36 -49.91 6.11
C ILE A 69 -11.96 -50.07 4.71
N LEU A 70 -11.96 -49.02 3.86
CA LEU A 70 -12.44 -49.10 2.48
C LEU A 70 -11.73 -50.21 1.69
N ASN A 71 -10.41 -50.34 1.85
CA ASN A 71 -9.61 -51.36 1.18
C ASN A 71 -9.99 -52.81 1.56
N GLN A 72 -10.75 -53.01 2.64
CA GLN A 72 -11.25 -54.31 3.08
C GLN A 72 -12.65 -54.64 2.52
N ILE A 73 -13.28 -53.70 1.80
CA ILE A 73 -14.63 -53.84 1.24
C ILE A 73 -14.53 -54.00 -0.28
N GLU A 74 -15.01 -55.12 -0.80
CA GLU A 74 -14.95 -55.44 -2.25
C GLU A 74 -15.95 -54.62 -3.08
N LYS A 75 -17.16 -54.35 -2.57
CA LYS A 75 -18.22 -53.61 -3.28
C LYS A 75 -18.94 -52.62 -2.35
N PRO A 76 -18.38 -51.43 -2.13
CA PRO A 76 -19.02 -50.37 -1.35
C PRO A 76 -20.23 -49.77 -2.11
N PRO A 77 -21.25 -49.25 -1.40
CA PRO A 77 -22.35 -48.53 -2.03
C PRO A 77 -21.90 -47.15 -2.55
N ALA A 78 -22.54 -46.67 -3.63
CA ALA A 78 -22.22 -45.39 -4.27
C ALA A 78 -22.27 -44.18 -3.31
N SER A 79 -23.19 -44.21 -2.33
CA SER A 79 -23.32 -43.18 -1.28
C SER A 79 -22.06 -43.05 -0.42
N LEU A 80 -21.34 -44.15 -0.21
CA LEU A 80 -20.13 -44.18 0.60
C LEU A 80 -18.94 -43.58 -0.14
N TYR A 81 -18.76 -43.94 -1.42
CA TYR A 81 -17.78 -43.27 -2.29
C TYR A 81 -18.05 -41.78 -2.41
N SER A 82 -19.32 -41.40 -2.63
CA SER A 82 -19.76 -40.00 -2.71
C SER A 82 -19.39 -39.19 -1.46
N THR A 83 -19.56 -39.78 -0.28
CA THR A 83 -19.22 -39.17 1.02
C THR A 83 -17.71 -39.06 1.23
N LEU A 84 -16.96 -40.12 0.91
CA LEU A 84 -15.50 -40.13 1.02
C LEU A 84 -14.85 -39.10 0.09
N ILE A 85 -15.28 -39.04 -1.17
CA ILE A 85 -14.76 -38.06 -2.14
C ILE A 85 -15.06 -36.63 -1.66
N GLN A 86 -16.26 -36.37 -1.11
CA GLN A 86 -16.62 -35.08 -0.54
C GLN A 86 -15.72 -34.69 0.64
N LEU A 87 -15.41 -35.64 1.53
CA LEU A 87 -14.50 -35.41 2.66
C LEU A 87 -13.06 -35.16 2.18
N CYS A 88 -12.59 -35.89 1.17
CA CYS A 88 -11.29 -35.63 0.53
C CYS A 88 -11.25 -34.21 -0.08
N CYS A 89 -12.32 -33.80 -0.76
CA CYS A 89 -12.46 -32.47 -1.35
C CYS A 89 -12.43 -31.35 -0.29
N GLN A 90 -13.19 -31.50 0.80
CA GLN A 90 -13.21 -30.53 1.91
C GLN A 90 -11.85 -30.39 2.61
N ASN A 91 -11.14 -31.51 2.78
CA ASN A 91 -9.84 -31.54 3.47
C ASN A 91 -8.66 -31.27 2.53
N ARG A 92 -8.90 -31.05 1.22
CA ARG A 92 -7.86 -30.97 0.17
C ARG A 92 -6.87 -32.14 0.22
N ALA A 93 -7.38 -33.34 0.54
CA ALA A 93 -6.60 -34.54 0.78
C ALA A 93 -6.40 -35.34 -0.52
N LEU A 94 -5.40 -34.94 -1.31
CA LEU A 94 -5.16 -35.50 -2.64
C LEU A 94 -4.79 -36.99 -2.62
N ASN A 95 -3.92 -37.41 -1.71
CA ASN A 95 -3.43 -38.79 -1.64
C ASN A 95 -4.56 -39.75 -1.27
N GLU A 96 -5.33 -39.37 -0.27
CA GLU A 96 -6.54 -40.05 0.17
C GLU A 96 -7.59 -40.13 -0.96
N GLY A 97 -7.80 -39.02 -1.69
CA GLY A 97 -8.65 -38.98 -2.89
C GLY A 97 -8.19 -39.96 -3.98
N LYS A 98 -6.88 -40.05 -4.24
CA LYS A 98 -6.31 -41.02 -5.19
C LYS A 98 -6.54 -42.46 -4.75
N SER A 99 -6.40 -42.77 -3.46
CA SER A 99 -6.68 -44.11 -2.93
C SER A 99 -8.16 -44.50 -3.11
N VAL A 100 -9.08 -43.57 -2.85
CA VAL A 100 -10.52 -43.81 -3.07
C VAL A 100 -10.81 -44.03 -4.57
N HIS A 101 -10.23 -43.21 -5.45
CA HIS A 101 -10.40 -43.35 -6.90
C HIS A 101 -9.81 -44.67 -7.43
N GLN A 102 -8.63 -45.07 -6.96
CA GLN A 102 -8.03 -46.35 -7.32
C GLN A 102 -8.88 -47.55 -6.85
N HIS A 103 -9.45 -47.46 -5.65
CA HIS A 103 -10.36 -48.49 -5.13
C HIS A 103 -11.63 -48.60 -5.99
N ILE A 104 -12.19 -47.47 -6.46
CA ILE A 104 -13.30 -47.47 -7.42
C ILE A 104 -12.93 -48.26 -8.68
N LYS A 105 -11.73 -48.05 -9.26
CA LYS A 105 -11.27 -48.78 -10.45
C LYS A 105 -11.11 -50.28 -10.20
N ILE A 106 -10.55 -50.68 -9.05
CA ILE A 106 -10.28 -52.10 -8.72
C ILE A 106 -11.56 -52.86 -8.37
N SER A 107 -12.54 -52.21 -7.72
CA SER A 107 -13.79 -52.83 -7.28
C SER A 107 -14.75 -53.23 -8.42
N GLY A 108 -14.45 -52.82 -9.66
CA GLY A 108 -15.36 -53.00 -10.80
C GLY A 108 -16.66 -52.21 -10.68
N PHE A 109 -16.71 -51.21 -9.79
CA PHE A 109 -17.86 -50.34 -9.62
C PHE A 109 -18.02 -49.41 -10.84
N SER A 110 -19.18 -49.45 -11.49
CA SER A 110 -19.50 -48.54 -12.60
C SER A 110 -19.77 -47.13 -12.05
N ALA A 111 -18.76 -46.26 -12.09
CA ALA A 111 -18.90 -44.88 -11.67
C ALA A 111 -19.87 -44.13 -12.60
N GLY A 112 -21.08 -43.88 -12.12
CA GLY A 112 -22.03 -43.02 -12.81
C GLY A 112 -21.60 -41.55 -12.80
N LEU A 113 -22.26 -40.73 -13.63
CA LEU A 113 -21.98 -39.30 -13.83
C LEU A 113 -21.75 -38.50 -12.53
N VAL A 114 -22.55 -38.77 -11.48
CA VAL A 114 -22.45 -38.09 -10.18
C VAL A 114 -21.11 -38.35 -9.48
N ILE A 115 -20.61 -39.58 -9.51
CA ILE A 115 -19.34 -39.95 -8.87
C ILE A 115 -18.16 -39.38 -9.66
N CYS A 116 -18.22 -39.46 -10.98
CA CYS A 116 -17.20 -38.86 -11.85
C CYS A 116 -17.12 -37.33 -11.67
N ASN A 117 -18.25 -36.62 -11.63
CA ASN A 117 -18.29 -35.18 -11.36
C ASN A 117 -17.73 -34.82 -9.98
N ARG A 118 -17.96 -35.64 -8.95
CA ARG A 118 -17.35 -35.45 -7.62
C ARG A 118 -15.84 -35.69 -7.62
N LEU A 119 -15.36 -36.68 -8.37
CA LEU A 119 -13.92 -36.93 -8.54
C LEU A 119 -13.26 -35.76 -9.28
N LEU A 120 -13.90 -35.23 -10.33
CA LEU A 120 -13.46 -34.02 -11.03
C LEU A 120 -13.33 -32.82 -10.09
N ASP A 121 -14.38 -32.50 -9.31
CA ASP A 121 -14.36 -31.39 -8.35
C ASP A 121 -13.28 -31.58 -7.28
N MET A 122 -13.11 -32.82 -6.78
CA MET A 122 -12.08 -33.16 -5.80
C MET A 122 -10.68 -32.93 -6.38
N TYR A 123 -10.37 -33.48 -7.56
CA TYR A 123 -9.05 -33.31 -8.18
C TYR A 123 -8.77 -31.86 -8.56
N ALA A 124 -9.75 -31.14 -9.11
CA ALA A 124 -9.62 -29.73 -9.45
C ALA A 124 -9.34 -28.85 -8.22
N LYS A 125 -10.04 -29.06 -7.09
CA LYS A 125 -9.80 -28.33 -5.84
C LYS A 125 -8.51 -28.73 -5.13
N CYS A 126 -8.04 -29.96 -5.32
CA CYS A 126 -6.74 -30.41 -4.84
C CYS A 126 -5.58 -29.98 -5.75
N GLY A 127 -5.85 -29.31 -6.87
CA GLY A 127 -4.84 -28.82 -7.81
C GLY A 127 -4.24 -29.87 -8.74
N SER A 128 -4.77 -31.11 -8.75
CA SER A 128 -4.28 -32.17 -9.66
C SER A 128 -5.12 -32.20 -10.95
N LEU A 129 -4.86 -31.23 -11.83
CA LEU A 129 -5.63 -31.08 -13.07
C LEU A 129 -5.38 -32.21 -14.08
N ALA A 130 -4.19 -32.84 -14.06
CA ALA A 130 -3.90 -34.00 -14.91
C ALA A 130 -4.78 -35.21 -14.53
N ASP A 131 -4.95 -35.48 -13.24
CA ASP A 131 -5.85 -36.55 -12.78
C ASP A 131 -7.31 -36.21 -13.07
N ALA A 132 -7.69 -34.93 -12.95
CA ALA A 132 -9.03 -34.47 -13.33
C ALA A 132 -9.29 -34.68 -14.84
N GLN A 133 -8.33 -34.34 -15.70
CA GLN A 133 -8.43 -34.59 -17.14
C GLN A 133 -8.57 -36.09 -17.46
N ASN A 134 -7.79 -36.94 -16.79
CA ASN A 134 -7.90 -38.40 -16.95
C ASN A 134 -9.31 -38.91 -16.59
N VAL A 135 -9.88 -38.43 -15.48
CA VAL A 135 -11.27 -38.78 -15.10
C VAL A 135 -12.25 -38.31 -16.18
N PHE A 136 -12.06 -37.10 -16.70
CA PHE A 136 -12.93 -36.51 -17.71
C PHE A 136 -12.88 -37.29 -19.04
N ASP A 137 -11.69 -37.70 -19.45
CA ASP A 137 -11.47 -38.47 -20.69
C ASP A 137 -12.07 -39.87 -20.59
N GLU A 138 -12.04 -40.50 -19.40
CA GLU A 138 -12.63 -41.82 -19.12
C GLU A 138 -14.19 -41.82 -19.06
N MET A 139 -14.83 -40.65 -18.99
CA MET A 139 -16.30 -40.56 -18.91
C MET A 139 -16.98 -40.85 -20.26
N SER A 140 -17.93 -41.81 -20.26
CA SER A 140 -18.76 -42.15 -21.43
C SER A 140 -19.84 -41.12 -21.74
N GLU A 141 -20.38 -40.46 -20.70
CA GLU A 141 -21.34 -39.38 -20.80
C GLU A 141 -20.86 -38.18 -19.97
N ARG A 142 -21.03 -36.98 -20.50
CA ARG A 142 -20.58 -35.72 -19.88
C ARG A 142 -21.73 -34.72 -19.88
N ASP A 143 -22.02 -34.14 -18.73
CA ASP A 143 -23.00 -33.06 -18.61
C ASP A 143 -22.30 -31.70 -18.50
N LEU A 144 -23.08 -30.61 -18.52
CA LEU A 144 -22.55 -29.25 -18.35
C LEU A 144 -21.73 -29.12 -17.06
N CYS A 145 -22.07 -29.85 -16.00
CA CYS A 145 -21.32 -29.85 -14.73
C CYS A 145 -19.92 -30.45 -14.89
N SER A 146 -19.76 -31.55 -15.63
CA SER A 146 -18.45 -32.16 -15.96
C SER A 146 -17.53 -31.15 -16.63
N TRP A 147 -18.02 -30.50 -17.69
CA TRP A 147 -17.27 -29.50 -18.47
C TRP A 147 -16.92 -28.27 -17.62
N ASN A 148 -17.92 -27.70 -16.94
CA ASN A 148 -17.77 -26.49 -16.12
C ASN A 148 -16.79 -26.70 -14.97
N THR A 149 -16.79 -27.87 -14.33
CA THR A 149 -15.91 -28.18 -13.20
C THR A 149 -14.44 -28.22 -13.64
N LEU A 150 -14.14 -28.94 -14.71
CA LEU A 150 -12.77 -29.07 -15.21
C LEU A 150 -12.26 -27.75 -15.80
N MET A 151 -13.06 -27.09 -16.65
CA MET A 151 -12.74 -25.81 -17.24
C MET A 151 -12.49 -24.72 -16.17
N SER A 152 -13.35 -24.63 -15.13
CA SER A 152 -13.14 -23.70 -14.02
C SER A 152 -11.87 -24.03 -13.22
N GLY A 153 -11.52 -25.32 -13.10
CA GLY A 153 -10.27 -25.78 -12.51
C GLY A 153 -9.04 -25.24 -13.26
N TYR A 154 -8.99 -25.46 -14.58
CA TYR A 154 -7.92 -24.93 -15.44
C TYR A 154 -7.85 -23.40 -15.41
N ALA A 155 -9.00 -22.72 -15.53
CA ALA A 155 -9.07 -21.26 -15.51
C ALA A 155 -8.59 -20.67 -14.18
N LYS A 156 -8.87 -21.30 -13.03
CA LYS A 156 -8.41 -20.84 -11.71
C LYS A 156 -6.91 -21.00 -11.49
N MET A 157 -6.27 -21.94 -12.19
CA MET A 157 -4.83 -22.23 -12.10
C MET A 157 -3.99 -21.52 -13.17
N GLY A 158 -4.62 -20.70 -14.04
CA GLY A 158 -3.92 -19.92 -15.07
C GLY A 158 -3.61 -20.70 -16.35
N MET A 159 -4.05 -21.96 -16.44
CA MET A 159 -3.95 -22.81 -17.62
C MET A 159 -5.06 -22.46 -18.62
N LEU A 160 -5.02 -21.23 -19.12
CA LEU A 160 -6.11 -20.66 -19.93
C LEU A 160 -6.24 -21.32 -21.31
N LYS A 161 -5.16 -21.87 -21.87
CA LYS A 161 -5.20 -22.54 -23.19
C LYS A 161 -6.02 -23.83 -23.13
N GLU A 162 -5.81 -24.61 -22.09
CA GLU A 162 -6.52 -25.85 -21.79
C GLU A 162 -7.99 -25.56 -21.45
N ALA A 163 -8.23 -24.51 -20.66
CA ALA A 163 -9.58 -24.04 -20.38
C ALA A 163 -10.33 -23.60 -21.65
N ASN A 164 -9.68 -22.88 -22.58
CA ASN A 164 -10.27 -22.51 -23.86
C ASN A 164 -10.59 -23.73 -24.73
N LYS A 165 -9.67 -24.68 -24.83
CA LYS A 165 -9.90 -25.90 -25.61
C LYS A 165 -11.15 -26.63 -25.13
N LEU A 166 -11.29 -26.80 -23.82
CA LEU A 166 -12.49 -27.39 -23.23
C LEU A 166 -13.72 -26.53 -23.52
N PHE A 167 -13.61 -25.22 -23.38
CA PHE A 167 -14.71 -24.28 -23.66
C PHE A 167 -15.18 -24.35 -25.13
N ASP A 168 -14.27 -24.53 -26.09
CA ASP A 168 -14.57 -24.63 -27.52
C ASP A 168 -15.25 -25.98 -27.87
N GLU A 169 -14.85 -27.06 -27.19
CA GLU A 169 -15.42 -28.41 -27.35
C GLU A 169 -16.80 -28.59 -26.68
N MET A 170 -17.24 -27.66 -25.81
CA MET A 170 -18.54 -27.74 -25.14
C MET A 170 -19.71 -27.72 -26.15
N PRO A 171 -20.62 -28.73 -26.14
CA PRO A 171 -21.79 -28.75 -27.01
C PRO A 171 -22.77 -27.61 -26.73
N GLU A 172 -22.98 -27.31 -25.45
CA GLU A 172 -23.80 -26.20 -24.97
C GLU A 172 -23.02 -25.43 -23.90
N ARG A 173 -23.27 -24.12 -23.80
CA ARG A 173 -22.60 -23.23 -22.85
C ARG A 173 -23.62 -22.47 -22.04
N ASP A 174 -23.49 -22.50 -20.72
CA ASP A 174 -24.37 -21.77 -19.81
C ASP A 174 -23.68 -20.51 -19.25
N ASN A 175 -24.43 -19.76 -18.44
CA ASN A 175 -23.90 -18.56 -17.78
C ASN A 175 -22.65 -18.83 -16.93
N PHE A 176 -22.52 -20.03 -16.36
CA PHE A 176 -21.35 -20.41 -15.58
C PHE A 176 -20.14 -20.62 -16.50
N SER A 177 -20.30 -21.31 -17.64
CA SER A 177 -19.24 -21.54 -18.63
C SER A 177 -18.60 -20.22 -19.04
N TRP A 178 -19.43 -19.26 -19.46
CA TRP A 178 -18.97 -17.92 -19.86
C TRP A 178 -18.32 -17.15 -18.70
N THR A 179 -18.91 -17.17 -17.51
CA THR A 179 -18.39 -16.42 -16.35
C THR A 179 -17.04 -16.96 -15.89
N ALA A 180 -16.88 -18.27 -15.83
CA ALA A 180 -15.63 -18.89 -15.40
C ALA A 180 -14.46 -18.57 -16.35
N MET A 181 -14.71 -18.53 -17.67
CA MET A 181 -13.69 -18.14 -18.65
C MET A 181 -13.36 -16.64 -18.57
N ILE A 182 -14.37 -15.76 -18.60
CA ILE A 182 -14.16 -14.30 -18.55
C ILE A 182 -13.44 -13.91 -17.25
N SER A 183 -13.87 -14.43 -16.10
CA SER A 183 -13.21 -14.15 -14.80
C SER A 183 -11.80 -14.76 -14.72
N GLY A 184 -11.56 -15.91 -15.36
CA GLY A 184 -10.23 -16.51 -15.50
C GLY A 184 -9.28 -15.59 -16.26
N TYR A 185 -9.68 -15.06 -17.41
CA TYR A 185 -8.89 -14.11 -18.18
C TYR A 185 -8.57 -12.83 -17.40
N VAL A 186 -9.56 -12.25 -16.71
CA VAL A 186 -9.35 -11.06 -15.87
C VAL A 186 -8.34 -11.33 -14.76
N ARG A 187 -8.44 -12.48 -14.09
CA ARG A 187 -7.55 -12.85 -12.97
C ARG A 187 -6.08 -12.96 -13.38
N PHE A 188 -5.81 -13.40 -14.61
CA PHE A 188 -4.46 -13.61 -15.14
C PHE A 188 -4.05 -12.49 -16.12
N ASP A 189 -4.57 -11.28 -15.90
CA ASP A 189 -4.19 -10.05 -16.59
C ASP A 189 -4.29 -10.11 -18.13
N ARG A 190 -5.37 -10.72 -18.62
CA ARG A 190 -5.73 -10.81 -20.05
C ARG A 190 -7.10 -10.17 -20.33
N PRO A 191 -7.24 -8.86 -20.11
CA PRO A 191 -8.54 -8.20 -20.17
C PRO A 191 -9.09 -8.03 -21.61
N LYS A 192 -8.24 -8.06 -22.64
CA LYS A 192 -8.66 -7.99 -24.04
C LYS A 192 -9.44 -9.24 -24.44
N GLU A 193 -8.84 -10.41 -24.18
CA GLU A 193 -9.45 -11.71 -24.45
C GLU A 193 -10.75 -11.89 -23.65
N ALA A 194 -10.80 -11.39 -22.40
CA ALA A 194 -12.02 -11.40 -21.58
C ALA A 194 -13.18 -10.62 -22.24
N LEU A 195 -12.90 -9.45 -22.82
CA LEU A 195 -13.91 -8.60 -23.47
C LEU A 195 -14.35 -9.13 -24.84
N GLU A 196 -13.43 -9.74 -25.60
CA GLU A 196 -13.77 -10.44 -26.84
C GLU A 196 -14.74 -11.60 -26.55
N LEU A 197 -14.44 -12.40 -25.53
CA LEU A 197 -15.30 -13.50 -25.12
C LEU A 197 -16.66 -13.01 -24.60
N TYR A 198 -16.69 -11.88 -23.89
CA TYR A 198 -17.94 -11.22 -23.49
C TYR A 198 -18.76 -10.77 -24.72
N ARG A 199 -18.13 -10.17 -25.74
CA ARG A 199 -18.81 -9.77 -26.98
C ARG A 199 -19.38 -10.98 -27.73
N MET A 200 -18.64 -12.09 -27.79
CA MET A 200 -19.12 -13.34 -28.38
C MET A 200 -20.36 -13.87 -27.65
N LYS A 201 -20.36 -13.86 -26.31
CA LYS A 201 -21.53 -14.25 -25.51
C LYS A 201 -22.76 -13.42 -25.90
N GLU A 202 -22.59 -12.11 -26.02
CA GLU A 202 -23.70 -11.19 -26.31
C GLU A 202 -24.30 -11.41 -27.70
N MET A 203 -23.47 -11.77 -28.69
CA MET A 203 -23.94 -12.13 -30.04
C MET A 203 -24.71 -13.46 -30.06
N SER A 204 -24.47 -14.36 -29.10
CA SER A 204 -25.08 -15.69 -29.09
C SER A 204 -26.57 -15.71 -28.70
N MET A 205 -27.19 -14.59 -28.29
CA MET A 205 -28.62 -14.42 -27.94
C MET A 205 -29.21 -15.39 -26.87
N VAL A 206 -28.41 -16.26 -26.26
CA VAL A 206 -28.94 -17.44 -25.52
C VAL A 206 -29.18 -17.24 -24.02
N SER A 207 -28.87 -16.11 -23.37
CA SER A 207 -29.24 -16.00 -21.95
C SER A 207 -29.43 -14.59 -21.38
N LYS A 208 -30.30 -14.51 -20.36
CA LYS A 208 -30.50 -13.35 -19.48
C LYS A 208 -29.16 -12.89 -18.90
N LEU A 209 -28.93 -11.58 -18.88
CA LEU A 209 -27.73 -10.94 -18.34
C LEU A 209 -27.44 -11.45 -16.93
N ASN A 210 -26.23 -11.95 -16.69
CA ASN A 210 -25.81 -12.47 -15.39
C ASN A 210 -24.86 -11.48 -14.72
N LYS A 211 -25.16 -11.12 -13.46
CA LYS A 211 -24.41 -10.12 -12.69
C LYS A 211 -22.91 -10.41 -12.57
N PHE A 212 -22.52 -11.67 -12.44
CA PHE A 212 -21.11 -12.06 -12.32
C PHE A 212 -20.37 -11.97 -13.66
N THR A 213 -21.05 -12.30 -14.77
CA THR A 213 -20.48 -12.13 -16.12
C THR A 213 -20.22 -10.66 -16.41
N VAL A 214 -21.22 -9.79 -16.19
CA VAL A 214 -21.07 -8.35 -16.49
C VAL A 214 -20.07 -7.68 -15.56
N SER A 215 -20.02 -8.05 -14.28
CA SER A 215 -19.03 -7.52 -13.34
C SER A 215 -17.61 -7.92 -13.75
N SER A 216 -17.41 -9.14 -14.24
CA SER A 216 -16.12 -9.58 -14.77
C SER A 216 -15.75 -8.83 -16.06
N ALA A 217 -16.70 -8.59 -16.96
CA ALA A 217 -16.47 -7.79 -18.16
C ALA A 217 -16.18 -6.31 -17.84
N ILE A 218 -16.86 -5.73 -16.85
CA ILE A 218 -16.58 -4.39 -16.34
C ILE A 218 -15.16 -4.32 -15.76
N ALA A 219 -14.75 -5.30 -14.95
CA ALA A 219 -13.40 -5.38 -14.40
C ALA A 219 -12.34 -5.47 -15.51
N ALA A 220 -12.61 -6.22 -16.58
CA ALA A 220 -11.74 -6.24 -17.76
C ALA A 220 -11.65 -4.85 -18.43
N SER A 221 -12.78 -4.16 -18.58
CA SER A 221 -12.81 -2.80 -19.13
C SER A 221 -12.04 -1.80 -18.27
N ALA A 222 -12.14 -1.94 -16.94
CA ALA A 222 -11.42 -1.13 -15.96
C ALA A 222 -9.90 -1.33 -16.06
N ALA A 223 -9.46 -2.60 -16.14
CA ALA A 223 -8.04 -2.95 -16.27
C ALA A 223 -7.41 -2.40 -17.56
N MET A 224 -8.17 -2.27 -18.64
CA MET A 224 -7.69 -1.63 -19.88
C MET A 224 -7.83 -0.10 -19.91
N GLY A 225 -8.50 0.50 -18.93
CA GLY A 225 -8.88 1.92 -19.00
C GLY A 225 -9.85 2.25 -20.15
N CYS A 226 -10.63 1.27 -20.64
CA CYS A 226 -11.50 1.46 -21.81
C CYS A 226 -12.87 2.02 -21.41
N LEU A 227 -12.98 3.35 -21.31
CA LEU A 227 -14.21 4.01 -20.89
C LEU A 227 -15.41 3.76 -21.83
N THR A 228 -15.17 3.67 -23.14
CA THR A 228 -16.23 3.46 -24.15
C THR A 228 -16.92 2.12 -23.96
N THR A 229 -16.15 1.03 -23.90
CA THR A 229 -16.66 -0.32 -23.64
C THR A 229 -17.35 -0.39 -22.28
N GLY A 230 -16.79 0.25 -21.25
CA GLY A 230 -17.40 0.33 -19.93
C GLY A 230 -18.79 1.00 -19.95
N LYS A 231 -18.93 2.12 -20.67
CA LYS A 231 -20.22 2.82 -20.85
C LYS A 231 -21.24 1.98 -21.63
N GLU A 232 -20.80 1.25 -22.65
CA GLU A 232 -21.67 0.33 -23.40
C GLU A 232 -22.22 -0.78 -22.51
N ILE A 233 -21.37 -1.37 -21.65
CA ILE A 233 -21.77 -2.41 -20.69
C ILE A 233 -22.71 -1.82 -19.64
N HIS A 234 -22.40 -0.64 -19.09
CA HIS A 234 -23.28 0.06 -18.13
C HIS A 234 -24.67 0.34 -18.72
N GLY A 235 -24.76 0.86 -19.95
CA GLY A 235 -26.05 1.09 -20.61
C GLY A 235 -26.86 -0.19 -20.84
N ARG A 236 -26.23 -1.37 -20.90
CA ARG A 236 -26.93 -2.67 -20.92
C ARG A 236 -27.42 -3.09 -19.54
N ILE A 237 -26.59 -2.89 -18.51
CA ILE A 237 -26.92 -3.15 -17.11
C ILE A 237 -28.16 -2.37 -16.69
N THR A 238 -28.21 -1.07 -17.00
CA THR A 238 -29.37 -0.21 -16.71
C THR A 238 -30.63 -0.72 -17.41
N ARG A 239 -30.54 -1.09 -18.70
CA ARG A 239 -31.68 -1.65 -19.45
C ARG A 239 -32.17 -2.99 -18.88
N ALA A 240 -31.27 -3.77 -18.29
CA ALA A 240 -31.60 -5.05 -17.65
C ALA A 240 -32.10 -4.91 -16.19
N GLY A 241 -32.08 -3.69 -15.62
CA GLY A 241 -32.44 -3.43 -14.22
C GLY A 241 -31.46 -4.06 -13.21
N LEU A 242 -30.20 -4.23 -13.60
CA LEU A 242 -29.13 -4.77 -12.74
C LEU A 242 -28.28 -3.67 -12.07
N ASP A 243 -28.60 -2.41 -12.30
CA ASP A 243 -27.88 -1.23 -11.79
C ASP A 243 -28.07 -0.97 -10.29
N LEU A 244 -28.97 -1.72 -9.64
CA LEU A 244 -29.18 -1.72 -8.19
C LEU A 244 -28.50 -2.89 -7.46
N ASP A 245 -27.86 -3.83 -8.17
CA ASP A 245 -27.18 -4.98 -7.53
C ASP A 245 -25.83 -4.57 -6.94
N GLU A 246 -25.56 -5.03 -5.72
CA GLU A 246 -24.37 -4.67 -4.93
C GLU A 246 -23.04 -4.92 -5.65
N VAL A 247 -22.95 -6.07 -6.32
CA VAL A 247 -21.73 -6.50 -7.02
C VAL A 247 -21.50 -5.63 -8.25
N VAL A 248 -22.59 -5.20 -8.89
CA VAL A 248 -22.55 -4.47 -10.16
C VAL A 248 -22.16 -3.01 -9.96
N TRP A 249 -22.71 -2.32 -8.96
CA TRP A 249 -22.32 -0.92 -8.71
C TRP A 249 -20.87 -0.82 -8.23
N SER A 250 -20.39 -1.78 -7.44
CA SER A 250 -18.97 -1.83 -7.01
C SER A 250 -18.04 -1.93 -8.22
N ALA A 251 -18.38 -2.81 -9.18
CA ALA A 251 -17.61 -2.95 -10.41
C ALA A 251 -17.70 -1.69 -11.30
N LEU A 252 -18.87 -1.07 -11.40
CA LEU A 252 -19.06 0.17 -12.17
C LEU A 252 -18.27 1.34 -11.58
N MET A 253 -18.26 1.50 -10.25
CA MET A 253 -17.46 2.52 -9.57
C MET A 253 -15.97 2.31 -9.81
N ASP A 254 -15.46 1.08 -9.66
CA ASP A 254 -14.05 0.75 -9.95
C ASP A 254 -13.69 1.05 -11.41
N MET A 255 -14.57 0.71 -12.36
CA MET A 255 -14.35 0.95 -13.79
C MET A 255 -14.35 2.44 -14.14
N TYR A 256 -15.39 3.18 -13.76
CA TYR A 256 -15.42 4.62 -14.03
C TYR A 256 -14.28 5.34 -13.34
N GLY A 257 -13.96 4.90 -12.12
CA GLY A 257 -12.78 5.26 -11.39
C GLY A 257 -11.54 5.11 -12.28
N LYS A 258 -11.07 3.88 -12.50
CA LYS A 258 -9.83 3.58 -13.26
C LYS A 258 -9.77 4.18 -14.66
N CYS A 259 -10.92 4.42 -15.29
CA CYS A 259 -11.01 5.13 -16.57
C CYS A 259 -10.92 6.66 -16.47
N GLY A 260 -10.66 7.23 -15.30
CA GLY A 260 -10.52 8.68 -15.07
C GLY A 260 -11.84 9.46 -15.09
N SER A 261 -12.99 8.78 -14.99
CA SER A 261 -14.31 9.38 -15.08
C SER A 261 -14.98 9.45 -13.71
N ILE A 262 -14.33 10.10 -12.74
CA ILE A 262 -14.75 10.17 -11.33
C ILE A 262 -16.18 10.71 -11.17
N GLU A 263 -16.59 11.67 -12.00
CA GLU A 263 -17.96 12.21 -11.98
C GLU A 263 -19.03 11.14 -12.26
N GLU A 264 -18.75 10.20 -13.16
CA GLU A 264 -19.66 9.09 -13.45
C GLU A 264 -19.64 8.06 -12.30
N ALA A 265 -18.48 7.82 -11.69
CA ALA A 265 -18.38 7.00 -10.48
C ALA A 265 -19.20 7.61 -9.33
N ARG A 266 -19.13 8.95 -9.15
CA ARG A 266 -19.94 9.67 -8.16
C ARG A 266 -21.44 9.55 -8.44
N ARG A 267 -21.86 9.67 -9.70
CA ARG A 267 -23.27 9.47 -10.10
C ARG A 267 -23.76 8.06 -9.79
N VAL A 268 -22.93 7.03 -9.99
CA VAL A 268 -23.27 5.65 -9.62
C VAL A 268 -23.41 5.54 -8.10
N PHE A 269 -22.45 6.08 -7.35
CA PHE A 269 -22.47 6.12 -5.89
C PHE A 269 -23.71 6.85 -5.32
N ASP A 270 -24.12 7.96 -5.92
CA ASP A 270 -25.28 8.74 -5.50
C ASP A 270 -26.62 8.01 -5.71
N LYS A 271 -26.66 7.04 -6.62
CA LYS A 271 -27.85 6.21 -6.87
C LYS A 271 -28.00 5.04 -5.90
N ILE A 272 -26.95 4.69 -5.14
CA ILE A 272 -27.02 3.61 -4.15
C ILE A 272 -27.93 4.03 -3.00
N VAL A 273 -29.02 3.31 -2.79
CA VAL A 273 -30.01 3.59 -1.74
C VAL A 273 -29.43 3.24 -0.36
N ASP A 274 -28.94 2.01 -0.20
CA ASP A 274 -28.34 1.51 1.03
C ASP A 274 -26.81 1.40 0.87
N ARG A 275 -26.13 2.50 1.16
CA ARG A 275 -24.65 2.55 1.10
C ARG A 275 -24.06 1.84 2.31
N ASP A 276 -23.25 0.82 2.06
CA ASP A 276 -22.44 0.17 3.09
C ASP A 276 -21.06 0.82 3.19
N ILE A 277 -20.28 0.42 4.20
CA ILE A 277 -18.94 1.00 4.40
C ILE A 277 -17.98 0.73 3.23
N VAL A 278 -18.19 -0.36 2.48
CA VAL A 278 -17.37 -0.70 1.31
C VAL A 278 -17.58 0.32 0.20
N SER A 279 -18.84 0.69 -0.07
CA SER A 279 -19.20 1.72 -1.06
C SER A 279 -18.55 3.07 -0.75
N TRP A 280 -18.64 3.52 0.51
CA TRP A 280 -18.04 4.77 0.96
C TRP A 280 -16.53 4.75 0.85
N THR A 281 -15.89 3.67 1.32
CA THR A 281 -14.42 3.54 1.28
C THR A 281 -13.92 3.57 -0.14
N ALA A 282 -14.54 2.81 -1.06
CA ALA A 282 -14.15 2.77 -2.46
C ALA A 282 -14.25 4.15 -3.14
N MET A 283 -15.30 4.92 -2.87
CA MET A 283 -15.46 6.25 -3.46
C MET A 283 -14.46 7.26 -2.86
N ILE A 284 -14.22 7.22 -1.55
CA ILE A 284 -13.26 8.08 -0.86
C ILE A 284 -11.84 7.83 -1.38
N ASP A 285 -11.42 6.57 -1.43
CA ASP A 285 -10.10 6.18 -1.95
C ASP A 285 -9.94 6.61 -3.40
N ARG A 286 -11.01 6.52 -4.20
CA ARG A 286 -10.97 6.95 -5.60
C ARG A 286 -10.79 8.45 -5.78
N TYR A 287 -11.40 9.27 -4.92
CA TYR A 287 -11.14 10.72 -4.93
C TYR A 287 -9.68 11.03 -4.60
N PHE A 288 -9.08 10.33 -3.63
CA PHE A 288 -7.67 10.51 -3.30
C PHE A 288 -6.72 10.06 -4.43
N GLU A 289 -6.99 8.91 -5.07
CA GLU A 289 -6.21 8.43 -6.22
C GLU A 289 -6.25 9.37 -7.43
N ASP A 290 -7.36 10.10 -7.64
CA ASP A 290 -7.51 11.08 -8.71
C ASP A 290 -6.85 12.44 -8.39
N GLY A 291 -6.35 12.61 -7.16
CA GLY A 291 -5.76 13.87 -6.68
C GLY A 291 -6.80 14.91 -6.23
N ARG A 292 -8.07 14.54 -6.14
CA ARG A 292 -9.22 15.37 -5.72
C ARG A 292 -9.46 15.23 -4.21
N TRP A 293 -8.44 15.61 -3.45
CA TRP A 293 -8.37 15.36 -2.01
C TRP A 293 -9.37 16.16 -1.18
N GLU A 294 -9.73 17.37 -1.61
CA GLU A 294 -10.76 18.18 -0.96
C GLU A 294 -12.11 17.45 -0.98
N GLU A 295 -12.54 16.99 -2.15
CA GLU A 295 -13.77 16.21 -2.30
C GLU A 295 -13.71 14.86 -1.58
N GLY A 296 -12.53 14.23 -1.51
CA GLY A 296 -12.31 13.02 -0.72
C GLY A 296 -12.54 13.24 0.78
N PHE A 297 -12.03 14.35 1.35
CA PHE A 297 -12.28 14.71 2.75
C PHE A 297 -13.72 15.14 3.01
N GLU A 298 -14.35 15.85 2.07
CA GLU A 298 -15.78 16.17 2.14
C GLU A 298 -16.64 14.91 2.21
N LEU A 299 -16.36 13.94 1.33
CA LEU A 299 -17.07 12.66 1.32
C LEU A 299 -16.83 11.85 2.61
N PHE A 300 -15.62 11.88 3.16
CA PHE A 300 -15.36 11.29 4.48
C PHE A 300 -16.16 11.99 5.59
N SER A 301 -16.32 13.31 5.54
CA SER A 301 -17.17 14.07 6.46
C SER A 301 -18.64 13.65 6.33
N GLU A 302 -19.13 13.41 5.11
CA GLU A 302 -20.47 12.86 4.86
C GLU A 302 -20.63 11.45 5.45
N LEU A 303 -19.65 10.56 5.25
CA LEU A 303 -19.63 9.23 5.87
C LEU A 303 -19.76 9.36 7.39
N MET A 304 -18.98 10.25 8.01
CA MET A 304 -19.03 10.46 9.46
C MET A 304 -20.38 10.98 9.95
N LYS A 305 -21.08 11.80 9.15
CA LYS A 305 -22.44 12.30 9.46
C LYS A 305 -23.52 11.25 9.25
N SER A 306 -23.30 10.27 8.36
CA SER A 306 -24.26 9.18 8.08
C SER A 306 -24.46 8.23 9.27
N GLY A 307 -23.55 8.23 10.25
CA GLY A 307 -23.56 7.31 11.38
C GLY A 307 -23.00 5.92 11.07
N ILE A 308 -22.64 5.63 9.81
CA ILE A 308 -21.96 4.39 9.42
C ILE A 308 -20.53 4.43 9.98
N ARG A 309 -20.14 3.37 10.70
CA ARG A 309 -18.82 3.28 11.32
C ARG A 309 -17.74 3.02 10.26
N PRO A 310 -16.71 3.89 10.14
CA PRO A 310 -15.59 3.62 9.25
C PRO A 310 -14.81 2.38 9.67
N ASN A 311 -14.26 1.67 8.68
CA ASN A 311 -13.40 0.52 8.91
C ASN A 311 -11.91 0.94 8.87
N GLU A 312 -11.03 -0.02 9.13
CA GLU A 312 -9.58 0.23 9.18
C GLU A 312 -9.02 0.69 7.82
N PHE A 313 -9.59 0.23 6.71
CA PHE A 313 -9.19 0.65 5.35
C PHE A 313 -9.56 2.11 5.09
N THR A 314 -10.78 2.51 5.46
CA THR A 314 -11.21 3.91 5.35
C THR A 314 -10.28 4.84 6.12
N PHE A 315 -9.94 4.48 7.38
CA PHE A 315 -9.04 5.29 8.17
C PHE A 315 -7.63 5.36 7.58
N ALA A 316 -7.06 4.23 7.14
CA ALA A 316 -5.74 4.22 6.53
C ALA A 316 -5.67 5.06 5.24
N GLY A 317 -6.68 4.96 4.36
CA GLY A 317 -6.76 5.76 3.14
C GLY A 317 -6.78 7.26 3.43
N VAL A 318 -7.69 7.69 4.32
CA VAL A 318 -7.81 9.11 4.74
C VAL A 318 -6.53 9.62 5.42
N LEU A 319 -5.89 8.79 6.27
CA LEU A 319 -4.64 9.15 6.94
C LEU A 319 -3.46 9.27 5.98
N ASN A 320 -3.38 8.42 4.95
CA ASN A 320 -2.38 8.54 3.90
C ASN A 320 -2.58 9.81 3.08
N ALA A 321 -3.82 10.15 2.71
CA ALA A 321 -4.12 11.43 2.08
C ALA A 321 -3.71 12.62 2.97
N CYS A 322 -3.93 12.54 4.29
CA CYS A 322 -3.43 13.56 5.23
C CYS A 322 -1.90 13.65 5.22
N ALA A 323 -1.20 12.51 5.12
CA ALA A 323 0.26 12.45 5.07
C ALA A 323 0.84 13.13 3.81
N ASP A 324 0.23 12.84 2.65
CA ASP A 324 0.66 13.32 1.34
C ASP A 324 0.45 14.83 1.19
N HIS A 325 -0.67 15.35 1.70
CA HIS A 325 -1.00 16.77 1.69
C HIS A 325 -0.55 17.53 2.94
N ALA A 326 0.16 16.85 3.87
CA ALA A 326 0.59 17.41 5.15
C ALA A 326 -0.53 18.02 6.00
N ALA A 327 -1.76 17.51 5.87
CA ALA A 327 -2.97 17.99 6.53
C ALA A 327 -3.07 17.48 7.99
N GLU A 328 -2.17 17.98 8.85
CA GLU A 328 -2.05 17.53 10.24
C GLU A 328 -3.36 17.69 11.04
N GLU A 329 -4.08 18.79 10.84
CA GLU A 329 -5.30 19.08 11.61
C GLU A 329 -6.46 18.13 11.27
N ILE A 330 -6.58 17.74 9.99
CA ILE A 330 -7.54 16.70 9.57
C ILE A 330 -7.09 15.35 10.16
N GLY A 331 -5.79 15.02 10.06
CA GLY A 331 -5.23 13.81 10.65
C GLY A 331 -5.48 13.68 12.16
N LYS A 332 -5.38 14.78 12.92
CA LYS A 332 -5.73 14.83 14.35
C LYS A 332 -7.21 14.57 14.60
N GLN A 333 -8.10 15.12 13.78
CA GLN A 333 -9.54 14.87 13.88
C GLN A 333 -9.87 13.39 13.61
N VAL A 334 -9.23 12.80 12.59
CA VAL A 334 -9.35 11.38 12.26
C VAL A 334 -8.84 10.52 13.42
N HIS A 335 -7.67 10.82 13.97
CA HIS A 335 -7.13 10.13 15.15
C HIS A 335 -8.08 10.20 16.36
N GLY A 336 -8.59 11.39 16.69
CA GLY A 336 -9.58 11.55 17.76
C GLY A 336 -10.87 10.77 17.49
N CYS A 337 -11.29 10.65 16.23
CA CYS A 337 -12.41 9.82 15.83
C CYS A 337 -12.13 8.33 16.07
N MET A 338 -10.97 7.83 15.64
CA MET A 338 -10.53 6.45 15.89
C MET A 338 -10.54 6.14 17.39
N THR A 339 -10.00 7.03 18.23
CA THR A 339 -10.00 6.85 19.69
C THR A 339 -11.41 6.73 20.26
N ARG A 340 -12.35 7.62 19.86
CA ARG A 340 -13.74 7.58 20.35
C ARG A 340 -14.49 6.32 19.95
N LEU A 341 -14.19 5.76 18.78
CA LEU A 341 -14.82 4.53 18.29
C LEU A 341 -14.21 3.26 18.90
N GLY A 342 -13.24 3.38 19.81
CA GLY A 342 -12.55 2.24 20.42
C GLY A 342 -11.70 1.47 19.41
N PHE A 343 -10.91 2.21 18.62
CA PHE A 343 -9.98 1.65 17.64
C PHE A 343 -9.00 0.65 18.28
N ASN A 344 -8.70 -0.42 17.55
CA ASN A 344 -7.80 -1.47 17.98
C ASN A 344 -6.33 -1.07 17.72
N PRO A 345 -5.47 -0.92 18.75
CA PRO A 345 -4.04 -0.60 18.57
C PRO A 345 -3.24 -1.64 17.77
N PHE A 346 -3.79 -2.84 17.55
CA PHE A 346 -3.19 -3.90 16.73
C PHE A 346 -3.49 -3.76 15.22
N SER A 347 -4.33 -2.81 14.81
CA SER A 347 -4.70 -2.63 13.40
C SER A 347 -3.63 -1.89 12.60
N PHE A 348 -3.53 -2.18 11.30
CA PHE A 348 -2.64 -1.48 10.37
C PHE A 348 -2.94 0.03 10.24
N ALA A 349 -4.14 0.48 10.61
CA ALA A 349 -4.44 1.92 10.65
C ALA A 349 -3.65 2.65 11.75
N ALA A 350 -3.11 1.94 12.76
CA ALA A 350 -2.16 2.51 13.72
C ALA A 350 -0.83 2.85 13.03
N SER A 351 -0.36 1.98 12.13
CA SER A 351 0.83 2.23 11.30
C SER A 351 0.59 3.43 10.37
N ALA A 352 -0.62 3.58 9.82
CA ALA A 352 -1.00 4.76 9.05
C ALA A 352 -1.02 6.06 9.89
N LEU A 353 -1.39 6.00 11.17
CA LEU A 353 -1.27 7.15 12.09
C LEU A 353 0.19 7.55 12.33
N VAL A 354 1.08 6.58 12.55
CA VAL A 354 2.52 6.84 12.68
C VAL A 354 3.04 7.49 11.40
N HIS A 355 2.71 6.94 10.24
CA HIS A 355 3.09 7.49 8.93
C HIS A 355 2.59 8.94 8.75
N MET A 356 1.31 9.20 9.02
CA MET A 356 0.70 10.51 8.90
C MET A 356 1.38 11.55 9.78
N TYR A 357 1.57 11.25 11.08
CA TYR A 357 2.25 12.18 11.99
C TYR A 357 3.71 12.42 11.60
N SER A 358 4.45 11.37 11.23
CA SER A 358 5.83 11.47 10.72
C SER A 358 5.92 12.38 9.49
N LYS A 359 5.07 12.16 8.49
CA LYS A 359 5.03 12.94 7.24
C LYS A 359 4.51 14.36 7.45
N CYS A 360 3.70 14.60 8.48
CA CYS A 360 3.34 15.94 8.90
C CYS A 360 4.46 16.62 9.70
N GLY A 361 5.56 15.96 10.04
CA GLY A 361 6.63 16.55 10.85
C GLY A 361 6.28 16.67 12.34
N ASN A 362 5.27 15.93 12.81
CA ASN A 362 4.92 15.81 14.23
C ASN A 362 5.41 14.46 14.77
N VAL A 363 6.73 14.28 14.78
CA VAL A 363 7.37 13.01 15.15
C VAL A 363 7.11 12.62 16.61
N GLU A 364 6.86 13.60 17.48
CA GLU A 364 6.49 13.35 18.89
C GLU A 364 5.15 12.60 18.99
N ASN A 365 4.12 13.02 18.26
CA ASN A 365 2.86 12.25 18.21
C ASN A 365 3.03 10.92 17.49
N ALA A 366 3.86 10.84 16.44
CA ALA A 366 4.18 9.58 15.79
C ALA A 366 4.79 8.57 16.79
N LYS A 367 5.76 9.02 17.60
CA LYS A 367 6.38 8.24 18.69
C LYS A 367 5.36 7.81 19.74
N ARG A 368 4.43 8.69 20.14
CA ARG A 368 3.39 8.35 21.12
C ARG A 368 2.46 7.27 20.62
N VAL A 369 2.01 7.36 19.36
CA VAL A 369 1.18 6.32 18.73
C VAL A 369 1.97 5.02 18.67
N PHE A 370 3.21 5.06 18.18
CA PHE A 370 4.09 3.90 18.07
C PHE A 370 4.31 3.19 19.41
N ASN A 371 4.63 3.94 20.48
CA ASN A 371 4.81 3.38 21.82
C ASN A 371 3.50 2.81 22.42
N GLY A 372 2.35 3.24 21.91
CA GLY A 372 1.04 2.69 22.26
C GLY A 372 0.69 1.39 21.52
N MET A 373 1.45 1.01 20.49
CA MET A 373 1.24 -0.22 19.73
C MET A 373 1.84 -1.41 20.50
N PRO A 374 1.05 -2.42 20.89
CA PRO A 374 1.59 -3.55 21.66
C PRO A 374 2.52 -4.46 20.83
N LEU A 375 2.29 -4.54 19.52
CA LEU A 375 3.09 -5.31 18.57
C LEU A 375 3.30 -4.46 17.29
N PRO A 376 4.32 -3.57 17.26
CA PRO A 376 4.60 -2.77 16.09
C PRO A 376 5.05 -3.64 14.89
N ASP A 377 4.35 -3.49 13.77
CA ASP A 377 4.67 -4.15 12.50
C ASP A 377 5.83 -3.44 11.77
N LEU A 378 6.37 -4.06 10.72
CA LEU A 378 7.47 -3.46 9.95
C LEU A 378 7.11 -2.07 9.38
N VAL A 379 5.84 -1.86 8.97
CA VAL A 379 5.37 -0.59 8.40
C VAL A 379 5.46 0.55 9.42
N SER A 380 5.05 0.31 10.66
CA SER A 380 5.13 1.30 11.74
C SER A 380 6.57 1.63 12.12
N TRP A 381 7.46 0.63 12.19
CA TRP A 381 8.90 0.86 12.41
C TRP A 381 9.51 1.71 11.30
N THR A 382 9.29 1.31 10.04
CA THR A 382 9.82 2.02 8.87
C THR A 382 9.27 3.44 8.80
N SER A 383 7.99 3.65 9.10
CA SER A 383 7.36 4.97 9.14
C SER A 383 7.95 5.89 10.22
N LEU A 384 8.36 5.32 11.35
CA LEU A 384 9.01 6.08 12.43
C LEU A 384 10.47 6.40 12.08
N ILE A 385 11.25 5.43 11.60
CA ILE A 385 12.65 5.61 11.19
C ILE A 385 12.76 6.65 10.07
N THR A 386 11.95 6.50 9.02
CA THR A 386 11.89 7.48 7.91
C THR A 386 11.39 8.84 8.37
N GLY A 387 10.42 8.87 9.31
CA GLY A 387 9.94 10.09 9.94
C GLY A 387 11.06 10.87 10.65
N TYR A 388 11.83 10.20 11.51
CA TYR A 388 12.98 10.80 12.18
C TYR A 388 14.04 11.30 11.19
N ALA A 389 14.37 10.49 10.17
CA ALA A 389 15.31 10.88 9.11
C ALA A 389 14.87 12.17 8.39
N GLN A 390 13.60 12.24 7.98
CA GLN A 390 13.03 13.39 7.28
C GLN A 390 12.85 14.63 8.16
N ASN A 391 12.92 14.49 9.48
CA ASN A 391 12.83 15.61 10.43
C ASN A 391 14.18 16.10 10.94
N GLY A 392 15.28 15.60 10.34
CA GLY A 392 16.63 15.98 10.74
C GLY A 392 17.01 15.43 12.11
N GLN A 393 16.48 14.27 12.50
CA GLN A 393 16.77 13.58 13.75
C GLN A 393 17.38 12.20 13.46
N PRO A 394 18.60 12.17 12.89
CA PRO A 394 19.18 10.94 12.38
C PRO A 394 19.64 9.98 13.48
N GLU A 395 20.05 10.48 14.65
CA GLU A 395 20.44 9.62 15.76
C GLU A 395 19.26 8.78 16.26
N GLU A 396 18.09 9.41 16.43
CA GLU A 396 16.86 8.73 16.79
C GLU A 396 16.44 7.72 15.72
N ALA A 397 16.57 8.07 14.43
CA ALA A 397 16.28 7.14 13.34
C ALA A 397 17.14 5.86 13.43
N LEU A 398 18.44 6.01 13.70
CA LEU A 398 19.36 4.87 13.87
C LEU A 398 19.09 4.10 15.16
N GLU A 399 18.75 4.77 16.26
CA GLU A 399 18.35 4.11 17.51
C GLU A 399 17.13 3.20 17.29
N TYR A 400 16.09 3.70 16.61
CA TYR A 400 14.90 2.93 16.30
C TYR A 400 15.18 1.79 15.31
N PHE A 401 16.14 1.94 14.40
CA PHE A 401 16.58 0.83 13.55
C PHE A 401 17.24 -0.29 14.37
N GLU A 402 18.12 0.05 15.31
CA GLU A 402 18.73 -0.94 16.19
C GLU A 402 17.68 -1.62 17.10
N LEU A 403 16.65 -0.88 17.54
CA LEU A 403 15.51 -1.46 18.27
C LEU A 403 14.67 -2.40 17.39
N LEU A 404 14.47 -2.10 16.10
CA LEU A 404 13.84 -3.01 15.14
C LEU A 404 14.66 -4.30 14.98
N LEU A 405 15.99 -4.21 14.90
CA LEU A 405 16.84 -5.41 14.81
C LEU A 405 16.72 -6.26 16.08
N LYS A 406 16.66 -5.64 17.26
CA LYS A 406 16.49 -6.31 18.56
C LYS A 406 15.11 -6.92 18.75
N SER A 407 14.06 -6.38 18.12
CA SER A 407 12.71 -6.96 18.21
C SER A 407 12.57 -8.28 17.45
N GLY A 408 13.53 -8.60 16.57
CA GLY A 408 13.47 -9.76 15.68
C GLY A 408 12.66 -9.52 14.40
N THR A 409 12.10 -8.33 14.20
CA THR A 409 11.45 -7.93 12.95
C THR A 409 12.52 -7.74 11.87
N LYS A 410 12.38 -8.41 10.73
CA LYS A 410 13.35 -8.31 9.63
C LYS A 410 13.13 -7.01 8.85
N PRO A 411 14.16 -6.16 8.68
CA PRO A 411 14.07 -4.99 7.83
C PRO A 411 13.95 -5.39 6.36
N ASP A 412 13.27 -4.56 5.58
CA ASP A 412 13.12 -4.69 4.13
C ASP A 412 13.87 -3.58 3.37
N HIS A 413 13.73 -3.56 2.04
CA HIS A 413 14.37 -2.56 1.19
C HIS A 413 13.98 -1.13 1.59
N ILE A 414 12.72 -0.87 1.96
CA ILE A 414 12.21 0.46 2.31
C ILE A 414 12.82 0.93 3.63
N THR A 415 12.95 0.03 4.60
CA THR A 415 13.59 0.30 5.90
C THR A 415 15.01 0.82 5.70
N PHE A 416 15.79 0.16 4.85
CA PHE A 416 17.16 0.57 4.55
C PHE A 416 17.26 1.90 3.80
N VAL A 417 16.29 2.24 2.94
CA VAL A 417 16.21 3.59 2.34
C VAL A 417 16.07 4.64 3.44
N GLY A 418 15.23 4.40 4.45
CA GLY A 418 15.08 5.29 5.61
C GLY A 418 16.38 5.46 6.41
N VAL A 419 17.08 4.36 6.70
CA VAL A 419 18.36 4.37 7.42
C VAL A 419 19.46 5.09 6.63
N LEU A 420 19.60 4.78 5.34
CA LEU A 420 20.58 5.44 4.49
C LEU A 420 20.27 6.93 4.32
N SER A 421 18.99 7.30 4.22
CA SER A 421 18.57 8.71 4.21
C SER A 421 18.95 9.42 5.51
N ALA A 422 18.78 8.76 6.68
CA ALA A 422 19.23 9.31 7.96
C ALA A 422 20.75 9.56 7.96
N CYS A 423 21.55 8.58 7.52
CA CYS A 423 23.00 8.75 7.39
C CYS A 423 23.36 9.91 6.43
N THR A 424 22.63 10.01 5.31
CA THR A 424 22.80 11.04 4.28
C THR A 424 22.46 12.44 4.77
N HIS A 425 21.49 12.58 5.67
CA HIS A 425 21.14 13.87 6.27
C HIS A 425 22.01 14.23 7.49
N ALA A 426 22.75 13.27 8.02
CA ALA A 426 23.66 13.45 9.15
C ALA A 426 25.15 13.56 8.74
N GLY A 427 25.46 13.23 7.48
CA GLY A 427 26.84 13.11 7.00
C GLY A 427 27.61 11.93 7.59
N LEU A 428 26.90 10.89 8.04
CA LEU A 428 27.51 9.70 8.64
C LEU A 428 27.98 8.73 7.56
N VAL A 429 29.03 9.12 6.82
CA VAL A 429 29.54 8.41 5.63
C VAL A 429 29.88 6.95 5.94
N ASP A 430 30.70 6.71 6.97
CA ASP A 430 31.21 5.37 7.26
C ASP A 430 30.08 4.43 7.73
N LYS A 431 29.15 4.92 8.55
CA LYS A 431 27.94 4.16 8.94
C LYS A 431 27.03 3.90 7.75
N GLY A 432 26.86 4.88 6.85
CA GLY A 432 26.08 4.72 5.63
C GLY A 432 26.62 3.61 4.74
N LEU A 433 27.94 3.55 4.54
CA LEU A 433 28.61 2.46 3.82
C LEU A 433 28.47 1.12 4.54
N GLU A 434 28.62 1.09 5.86
CA GLU A 434 28.43 -0.14 6.66
C GLU A 434 27.03 -0.72 6.47
N TYR A 435 25.99 0.11 6.61
CA TYR A 435 24.61 -0.33 6.40
C TYR A 435 24.37 -0.72 4.96
N PHE A 436 24.90 0.02 3.98
CA PHE A 436 24.78 -0.31 2.56
C PHE A 436 25.34 -1.71 2.24
N HIS A 437 26.51 -2.07 2.76
CA HIS A 437 27.07 -3.42 2.58
C HIS A 437 26.27 -4.49 3.35
N SER A 438 25.78 -4.16 4.56
CA SER A 438 24.99 -5.08 5.38
C SER A 438 23.72 -5.60 4.70
N ILE A 439 23.10 -4.80 3.81
CA ILE A 439 21.89 -5.17 3.06
C ILE A 439 22.06 -6.54 2.40
N LYS A 440 23.20 -6.74 1.73
CA LYS A 440 23.52 -8.00 1.08
C LYS A 440 24.14 -9.00 2.05
N ASP A 441 25.14 -8.57 2.82
CA ASP A 441 26.01 -9.47 3.57
C ASP A 441 25.33 -10.07 4.81
N ARG A 442 24.50 -9.28 5.51
CA ARG A 442 23.82 -9.68 6.75
C ARG A 442 22.34 -10.00 6.53
N HIS A 443 21.68 -9.32 5.60
CA HIS A 443 20.23 -9.43 5.42
C HIS A 443 19.81 -10.21 4.16
N GLY A 444 20.76 -10.52 3.26
CA GLY A 444 20.49 -11.30 2.05
C GLY A 444 19.57 -10.60 1.05
N LEU A 445 19.43 -9.28 1.16
CA LEU A 445 18.63 -8.45 0.26
C LEU A 445 19.50 -7.96 -0.91
N THR A 446 18.85 -7.71 -2.04
CA THR A 446 19.47 -7.03 -3.18
C THR A 446 19.32 -5.52 -3.04
N HIS A 447 20.33 -4.77 -3.49
CA HIS A 447 20.25 -3.32 -3.60
C HIS A 447 19.20 -2.87 -4.62
N THR A 448 18.40 -1.87 -4.27
CA THR A 448 17.46 -1.19 -5.17
C THR A 448 18.07 0.12 -5.70
N ALA A 449 17.46 0.71 -6.74
CA ALA A 449 17.87 2.02 -7.26
C ALA A 449 17.90 3.09 -6.16
N ASP A 450 16.93 3.09 -5.24
CA ASP A 450 16.86 4.02 -4.11
C ASP A 450 18.03 3.86 -3.13
N HIS A 451 18.51 2.63 -2.88
CA HIS A 451 19.70 2.40 -2.06
C HIS A 451 20.94 3.03 -2.68
N TYR A 452 21.10 2.88 -4.00
CA TYR A 452 22.19 3.50 -4.74
C TYR A 452 22.05 5.03 -4.75
N ALA A 453 20.85 5.58 -4.96
CA ALA A 453 20.62 7.01 -4.93
C ALA A 453 21.01 7.61 -3.55
N CYS A 454 20.63 6.97 -2.44
CA CYS A 454 20.99 7.43 -1.10
C CYS A 454 22.50 7.40 -0.84
N ILE A 455 23.19 6.30 -1.19
CA ILE A 455 24.63 6.19 -0.93
C ILE A 455 25.44 7.15 -1.81
N ILE A 456 25.03 7.36 -3.06
CA ILE A 456 25.66 8.33 -3.95
C ILE A 456 25.42 9.76 -3.47
N ASP A 457 24.22 10.09 -2.98
CA ASP A 457 23.94 11.38 -2.36
C ASP A 457 24.85 11.63 -1.15
N LEU A 458 25.02 10.64 -0.26
CA LEU A 458 25.92 10.72 0.89
C LEU A 458 27.38 10.93 0.47
N LEU A 459 27.88 10.15 -0.47
CA LEU A 459 29.27 10.24 -0.94
C LEU A 459 29.52 11.57 -1.68
N ALA A 460 28.62 11.99 -2.56
CA ALA A 460 28.73 13.22 -3.33
C ALA A 460 28.70 14.46 -2.42
N ARG A 461 27.84 14.50 -1.38
CA ARG A 461 27.84 15.57 -0.37
C ARG A 461 29.12 15.62 0.44
N SER A 462 29.75 14.47 0.70
CA SER A 462 31.02 14.39 1.41
C SER A 462 32.27 14.64 0.54
N GLY A 463 32.09 14.84 -0.78
CA GLY A 463 33.20 15.06 -1.72
C GLY A 463 33.96 13.79 -2.11
N ARG A 464 33.49 12.59 -1.72
CA ARG A 464 34.11 11.30 -2.02
C ARG A 464 33.72 10.78 -3.41
N PHE A 465 33.99 11.57 -4.45
CA PHE A 465 33.54 11.30 -5.82
C PHE A 465 34.12 10.00 -6.41
N GLN A 466 35.37 9.65 -6.08
CA GLN A 466 35.99 8.42 -6.59
C GLN A 466 35.26 7.17 -6.11
N GLU A 467 34.83 7.14 -4.84
CA GLU A 467 34.03 6.04 -4.29
C GLU A 467 32.65 6.00 -4.94
N ALA A 468 32.03 7.17 -5.16
CA ALA A 468 30.74 7.28 -5.83
C ALA A 468 30.79 6.72 -7.26
N GLU A 469 31.79 7.09 -8.06
CA GLU A 469 31.96 6.55 -9.41
C GLU A 469 32.22 5.03 -9.41
N ASN A 470 33.04 4.54 -8.47
CA ASN A 470 33.28 3.10 -8.32
C ASN A 470 31.99 2.32 -8.03
N ILE A 471 31.08 2.87 -7.23
CA ILE A 471 29.76 2.26 -6.96
C ILE A 471 28.87 2.31 -8.20
N ILE A 472 28.83 3.45 -8.90
CA ILE A 472 28.03 3.61 -10.14
C ILE A 472 28.45 2.59 -11.20
N VAL A 473 29.77 2.38 -11.39
CA VAL A 473 30.31 1.43 -12.38
C VAL A 473 29.97 -0.02 -12.02
N LYS A 474 29.90 -0.37 -10.73
CA LYS A 474 29.62 -1.74 -10.26
C LYS A 474 28.13 -2.05 -10.13
N MET A 475 27.26 -1.06 -10.33
CA MET A 475 25.81 -1.22 -10.18
C MET A 475 25.25 -2.18 -11.25
N PRO A 476 24.38 -3.14 -10.89
CA PRO A 476 23.82 -4.10 -11.84
C PRO A 476 22.68 -3.55 -12.70
N MET A 477 22.30 -2.28 -12.51
CA MET A 477 21.28 -1.57 -13.28
C MET A 477 21.78 -0.23 -13.79
N LYS A 478 21.05 0.38 -14.73
CA LYS A 478 21.33 1.75 -15.18
C LYS A 478 20.99 2.75 -14.06
N PRO A 479 21.82 3.80 -13.86
CA PRO A 479 21.51 4.83 -12.87
C PRO A 479 20.25 5.58 -13.26
N ASP A 480 19.39 5.85 -12.26
CA ASP A 480 18.14 6.57 -12.45
C ASP A 480 18.32 8.10 -12.32
N LYS A 481 17.23 8.83 -12.53
CA LYS A 481 17.21 10.30 -12.41
C LYS A 481 17.58 10.80 -11.02
N PHE A 482 17.21 10.08 -9.96
CA PHE A 482 17.42 10.53 -8.58
C PHE A 482 18.89 10.43 -8.19
N LEU A 483 19.56 9.37 -8.63
CA LEU A 483 21.00 9.19 -8.46
C LEU A 483 21.80 10.30 -9.16
N TRP A 484 21.52 10.56 -10.45
CA TRP A 484 22.24 11.61 -11.18
C TRP A 484 21.96 13.01 -10.64
N ALA A 485 20.72 13.30 -10.23
CA ALA A 485 20.37 14.58 -9.60
C ALA A 485 21.11 14.77 -8.26
N SER A 486 21.25 13.70 -7.47
CA SER A 486 22.01 13.73 -6.22
C SER A 486 23.50 13.96 -6.45
N LEU A 487 24.08 13.28 -7.45
CA LEU A 487 25.47 13.48 -7.85
C LEU A 487 25.74 14.92 -8.32
N LEU A 488 24.89 15.45 -9.22
CA LEU A 488 24.97 16.83 -9.69
C LEU A 488 24.85 17.83 -8.53
N GLY A 489 23.96 17.55 -7.57
CA GLY A 489 23.80 18.33 -6.35
C GLY A 489 25.06 18.37 -5.48
N GLY A 490 25.76 17.25 -5.33
CA GLY A 490 27.05 17.17 -4.63
C GLY A 490 28.19 17.82 -5.40
N CYS A 491 28.25 17.66 -6.73
CA CYS A 491 29.22 18.35 -7.58
C CYS A 491 29.09 19.88 -7.49
N ARG A 492 27.86 20.41 -7.35
CA ARG A 492 27.63 21.83 -7.08
C ARG A 492 28.27 22.31 -5.77
N ILE A 493 28.24 21.49 -4.72
CA ILE A 493 28.79 21.85 -3.40
C ILE A 493 30.32 21.94 -3.46
N HIS A 494 30.97 20.99 -4.14
CA HIS A 494 32.44 20.88 -4.18
C HIS A 494 33.09 21.47 -5.44
N GLY A 495 32.29 22.01 -6.38
CA GLY A 495 32.79 22.59 -7.62
C GLY A 495 33.40 21.58 -8.62
N ASN A 496 33.02 20.30 -8.54
CA ASN A 496 33.52 19.27 -9.46
C ASN A 496 32.83 19.38 -10.82
N LEU A 497 33.43 20.16 -11.73
CA LEU A 497 32.88 20.47 -13.06
C LEU A 497 32.75 19.25 -13.97
N GLU A 498 33.78 18.42 -14.04
CA GLU A 498 33.83 17.27 -14.96
C GLU A 498 32.69 16.28 -14.68
N LEU A 499 32.51 15.93 -13.40
CA LEU A 499 31.45 15.01 -13.00
C LEU A 499 30.06 15.66 -13.06
N ALA A 500 29.97 16.98 -12.87
CA ALA A 500 28.73 17.73 -13.07
C ALA A 500 28.26 17.71 -14.54
N GLU A 501 29.18 17.90 -15.50
CA GLU A 501 28.89 17.83 -16.93
C GLU A 501 28.34 16.44 -17.29
N LYS A 502 29.03 15.37 -16.86
CA LYS A 502 28.59 13.97 -17.06
C LYS A 502 27.22 13.67 -16.45
N ALA A 503 26.97 14.13 -15.21
CA ALA A 503 25.67 13.92 -14.55
C ALA A 503 24.54 14.72 -15.23
N ALA A 504 24.82 15.95 -15.67
CA ALA A 504 23.84 16.79 -16.37
C ALA A 504 23.49 16.23 -17.75
N GLU A 505 24.46 15.71 -18.51
CA GLU A 505 24.21 15.04 -19.79
C GLU A 505 23.27 13.85 -19.63
N ALA A 506 23.53 12.97 -18.66
CA ALA A 506 22.65 11.85 -18.37
C ALA A 506 21.23 12.31 -17.98
N LEU A 507 21.09 13.38 -17.18
CA LEU A 507 19.79 13.94 -16.83
C LEU A 507 19.05 14.55 -18.02
N PHE A 508 19.77 15.17 -18.97
CA PHE A 508 19.15 15.70 -20.18
C PHE A 508 18.64 14.63 -21.13
N GLU A 509 19.21 13.42 -21.08
CA GLU A 509 18.70 12.25 -21.80
C GLU A 509 17.46 11.63 -21.12
N ILE A 510 17.44 11.60 -19.78
CA ILE A 510 16.37 10.96 -19.01
C ILE A 510 15.14 11.88 -18.83
N GLU A 511 15.34 13.13 -18.42
CA GLU A 511 14.26 14.12 -18.17
C GLU A 511 14.62 15.49 -18.79
N PRO A 512 14.56 15.61 -20.13
CA PRO A 512 14.90 16.84 -20.84
C PRO A 512 14.02 18.06 -20.47
N GLU A 513 12.84 17.82 -19.91
CA GLU A 513 11.87 18.83 -19.49
C GLU A 513 12.07 19.34 -18.05
N ASN A 514 13.03 18.78 -17.30
CA ASN A 514 13.21 19.13 -15.90
C ASN A 514 14.05 20.42 -15.73
N PRO A 515 13.46 21.54 -15.28
CA PRO A 515 14.19 22.82 -15.14
C PRO A 515 15.31 22.77 -14.09
N ALA A 516 15.26 21.84 -13.12
CA ALA A 516 16.24 21.78 -12.04
C ALA A 516 17.66 21.50 -12.55
N THR A 517 17.81 20.64 -13.57
CA THR A 517 19.10 20.29 -14.17
C THR A 517 19.74 21.50 -14.84
N TYR A 518 18.98 22.22 -15.67
CA TYR A 518 19.43 23.43 -16.35
C TYR A 518 19.87 24.52 -15.37
N VAL A 519 19.04 24.80 -14.36
CA VAL A 519 19.35 25.82 -13.35
C VAL A 519 20.57 25.43 -12.53
N THR A 520 20.68 24.16 -12.13
CA THR A 520 21.83 23.68 -11.34
C THR A 520 23.11 23.77 -12.15
N MET A 521 23.10 23.37 -13.42
CA MET A 521 24.27 23.45 -14.30
C MET A 521 24.69 24.90 -14.58
N ALA A 522 23.72 25.78 -14.88
CA ALA A 522 23.97 27.21 -15.05
C ALA A 522 24.61 27.82 -13.79
N ASN A 523 24.16 27.40 -12.60
CA ASN A 523 24.74 27.88 -11.34
C ASN A 523 26.17 27.38 -11.14
N ILE A 524 26.46 26.13 -11.48
CA ILE A 524 27.81 25.56 -11.43
C ILE A 524 28.75 26.34 -12.37
N TYR A 525 28.34 26.57 -13.63
CA TYR A 525 29.13 27.35 -14.57
C TYR A 525 29.34 28.81 -14.15
N ALA A 526 28.31 29.45 -13.58
CA ALA A 526 28.41 30.81 -13.06
C ALA A 526 29.44 30.89 -11.91
N THR A 527 29.41 29.91 -10.99
CA THR A 527 30.38 29.82 -9.89
C THR A 527 31.81 29.62 -10.39
N ALA A 528 31.97 28.91 -11.52
CA ALA A 528 33.25 28.73 -12.20
C ALA A 528 33.66 29.91 -13.13
N GLY A 529 32.86 30.97 -13.22
CA GLY A 529 33.11 32.13 -14.10
C GLY A 529 32.93 31.87 -15.60
N ARG A 530 32.35 30.72 -15.99
CA ARG A 530 32.14 30.31 -17.40
C ARG A 530 30.82 30.86 -17.95
N TRP A 531 30.72 32.18 -18.11
CA TRP A 531 29.48 32.86 -18.53
C TRP A 531 28.97 32.45 -19.92
N ASP A 532 29.85 32.12 -20.85
CA ASP A 532 29.47 31.62 -22.17
C ASP A 532 28.68 30.30 -22.09
N GLU A 533 29.08 29.40 -21.18
CA GLU A 533 28.36 28.14 -20.96
C GLU A 533 27.03 28.36 -20.25
N VAL A 534 26.95 29.34 -19.33
CA VAL A 534 25.67 29.77 -18.73
C VAL A 534 24.69 30.22 -19.82
N ALA A 535 25.16 31.04 -20.77
CA ALA A 535 24.34 31.49 -21.88
C ALA A 535 23.87 30.33 -22.76
N LYS A 536 24.75 29.36 -23.06
CA LYS A 536 24.39 28.14 -23.81
C LYS A 536 23.33 27.30 -23.09
N ILE A 537 23.49 27.06 -21.79
CA ILE A 537 22.52 26.28 -21.01
C ILE A 537 21.16 26.98 -20.92
N ARG A 538 21.13 28.30 -20.71
CA ARG A 538 19.89 29.09 -20.71
C ARG A 538 19.20 29.05 -22.07
N LYS A 539 19.94 29.24 -23.16
CA LYS A 539 19.40 29.09 -24.51
C LYS A 539 18.83 27.68 -24.75
N LYS A 540 19.53 26.63 -24.33
CA LYS A 540 19.03 25.23 -24.42
C LYS A 540 17.76 25.00 -23.60
N MET A 541 17.59 25.70 -22.48
CA MET A 541 16.37 25.67 -21.66
C MET A 541 15.20 26.35 -22.38
N ASP A 542 15.45 27.52 -22.98
CA ASP A 542 14.46 28.29 -23.75
C ASP A 542 14.04 27.58 -25.04
N ASP A 543 14.99 27.02 -25.80
CA ASP A 543 14.75 26.28 -27.05
C ASP A 543 13.84 25.05 -26.83
N LYS A 544 13.86 24.46 -25.63
CA LYS A 544 12.99 23.34 -25.24
C LYS A 544 11.67 23.78 -24.58
N GLY A 545 11.46 25.09 -24.39
CA GLY A 545 10.27 25.62 -23.71
C GLY A 545 10.18 25.26 -22.23
N VAL A 546 11.32 24.98 -21.58
CA VAL A 546 11.36 24.56 -20.18
C VAL A 546 11.30 25.78 -19.27
N VAL A 547 10.24 25.90 -18.47
CA VAL A 547 10.02 27.06 -17.58
C VAL A 547 10.28 26.68 -16.13
N LYS A 548 11.06 27.50 -15.43
CA LYS A 548 11.29 27.35 -13.98
C LYS A 548 10.01 27.68 -13.22
N LYS A 549 9.53 26.75 -12.39
CA LYS A 549 8.45 27.02 -11.44
C LYS A 549 8.93 28.01 -10.36
N PRO A 550 8.15 29.06 -10.04
CA PRO A 550 8.50 29.98 -8.97
C PRO A 550 8.46 29.31 -7.60
N GLY A 551 9.26 29.83 -6.67
CA GLY A 551 9.29 29.36 -5.28
C GLY A 551 8.10 29.89 -4.49
N LEU A 552 7.21 28.99 -4.08
CA LEU A 552 6.02 29.29 -3.30
C LEU A 552 6.19 28.76 -1.89
N SER A 553 5.78 29.57 -0.92
CA SER A 553 5.70 29.14 0.48
C SER A 553 4.30 29.38 1.01
N TRP A 554 3.77 28.49 1.83
CA TRP A 554 2.43 28.62 2.39
C TRP A 554 2.36 28.23 3.86
N ILE A 555 1.33 28.75 4.52
CA ILE A 555 1.04 28.51 5.93
C ILE A 555 -0.48 28.49 6.13
N GLU A 556 -0.95 27.57 6.96
CA GLU A 556 -2.34 27.51 7.36
C GLU A 556 -2.53 28.24 8.69
N VAL A 557 -3.39 29.26 8.72
CA VAL A 557 -3.74 29.99 9.94
C VAL A 557 -5.25 30.09 10.03
N LYS A 558 -5.83 29.71 11.17
CA LYS A 558 -7.29 29.72 11.39
C LYS A 558 -8.10 28.95 10.33
N ARG A 559 -7.54 27.86 9.79
CA ARG A 559 -8.12 27.04 8.70
C ARG A 559 -8.20 27.72 7.34
N GLU A 560 -7.46 28.81 7.15
CA GLU A 560 -7.28 29.45 5.85
C GLU A 560 -5.84 29.23 5.37
N LEU A 561 -5.70 28.86 4.11
CA LEU A 561 -4.41 28.67 3.46
C LEU A 561 -3.90 30.01 2.92
N HIS A 562 -2.76 30.47 3.43
CA HIS A 562 -2.10 31.69 2.97
C HIS A 562 -0.86 31.33 2.15
N VAL A 563 -0.88 31.70 0.87
CA VAL A 563 0.21 31.42 -0.08
C VAL A 563 1.00 32.69 -0.35
N PHE A 564 2.32 32.57 -0.38
CA PHE A 564 3.26 33.66 -0.58
C PHE A 564 4.17 33.38 -1.77
N LEU A 565 4.26 34.38 -2.66
CA LEU A 565 5.15 34.41 -3.80
C LEU A 565 5.98 35.69 -3.75
N VAL A 566 7.25 35.61 -4.16
CA VAL A 566 8.13 36.79 -4.22
C VAL A 566 7.54 37.81 -5.21
N GLY A 567 7.37 39.05 -4.76
CA GLY A 567 6.79 40.14 -5.56
C GLY A 567 5.26 40.18 -5.59
N ASP A 568 4.59 39.19 -5.00
CA ASP A 568 3.14 39.20 -4.87
C ASP A 568 2.69 40.12 -3.71
N THR A 569 1.76 41.02 -4.01
CA THR A 569 1.20 41.98 -3.05
C THR A 569 -0.30 41.80 -2.83
N THR A 570 -0.89 40.77 -3.43
CA THR A 570 -2.34 40.48 -3.37
C THR A 570 -2.82 40.13 -1.96
N HIS A 571 -1.94 39.64 -1.09
CA HIS A 571 -2.30 39.31 0.28
C HIS A 571 -2.77 40.56 1.07
N PRO A 572 -3.93 40.52 1.77
CA PRO A 572 -4.49 41.69 2.45
C PRO A 572 -3.57 42.36 3.47
N LYS A 573 -2.65 41.57 4.07
CA LYS A 573 -1.65 42.02 5.04
C LYS A 573 -0.25 42.26 4.46
N SER A 574 -0.08 42.34 3.14
CA SER A 574 1.24 42.46 2.50
C SER A 574 2.07 43.63 3.04
N LYS A 575 1.45 44.81 3.26
CA LYS A 575 2.12 45.98 3.87
C LYS A 575 2.61 45.71 5.29
N GLU A 576 1.77 45.13 6.14
CA GLU A 576 2.08 44.80 7.54
C GLU A 576 3.25 43.79 7.61
N ILE A 577 3.24 42.78 6.73
CA ILE A 577 4.30 41.77 6.64
C ILE A 577 5.63 42.42 6.22
N ASN A 578 5.62 43.27 5.21
CA ASN A 578 6.84 43.92 4.71
C ASN A 578 7.44 44.87 5.77
N GLU A 579 6.61 45.67 6.44
CA GLU A 579 7.06 46.53 7.54
C GLU A 579 7.66 45.72 8.70
N PHE A 580 7.06 44.57 9.02
CA PHE A 580 7.60 43.68 10.04
C PHE A 580 8.92 43.06 9.62
N LEU A 581 9.06 42.62 8.36
CA LEU A 581 10.31 42.08 7.83
C LEU A 581 11.46 43.08 7.85
N VAL A 582 11.19 44.37 7.60
CA VAL A 582 12.20 45.43 7.73
C VAL A 582 12.69 45.53 9.18
N LYS A 583 11.76 45.56 10.15
CA LYS A 583 12.11 45.59 11.58
C LYS A 583 12.87 44.34 12.02
N LEU A 584 12.42 43.17 11.54
CA LEU A 584 13.04 41.88 11.85
C LEU A 584 14.45 41.79 11.25
N SER A 585 14.64 42.28 10.03
CA SER A 585 15.95 42.33 9.37
C SER A 585 16.95 43.18 10.15
N LYS A 586 16.51 44.30 10.72
CA LYS A 586 17.37 45.12 11.60
C LYS A 586 17.81 44.33 12.85
N ARG A 587 16.86 43.69 13.54
CA ARG A 587 17.15 42.86 14.73
C ARG A 587 18.05 41.67 14.39
N MET A 588 17.87 41.04 13.23
CA MET A 588 18.74 39.97 12.76
C MET A 588 20.18 40.46 12.58
N ARG A 589 20.39 41.64 11.97
CA ARG A 589 21.73 42.22 11.81
C ARG A 589 22.38 42.56 13.15
N GLU A 590 21.61 43.04 14.13
CA GLU A 590 22.09 43.29 15.50
C GLU A 590 22.57 41.99 16.21
N GLU A 591 21.95 40.86 15.90
CA GLU A 591 22.36 39.52 16.40
C GLU A 591 23.50 38.88 15.56
N GLY A 592 23.98 39.54 14.51
CA GLY A 592 25.11 39.07 13.69
C GLY A 592 24.73 38.33 12.40
N TYR A 593 23.47 38.39 11.95
CA TYR A 593 23.08 37.85 10.65
C TYR A 593 23.66 38.67 9.49
N VAL A 594 24.33 37.99 8.56
CA VAL A 594 24.84 38.56 7.30
C VAL A 594 24.16 37.84 6.13
N PRO A 595 23.46 38.56 5.23
CA PRO A 595 22.86 37.96 4.04
C PRO A 595 23.90 37.28 3.15
N ASN A 596 23.60 36.08 2.67
CA ASN A 596 24.53 35.35 1.80
C ASN A 596 24.25 35.67 0.32
N THR A 597 24.92 36.71 -0.20
CA THR A 597 24.71 37.22 -1.57
C THR A 597 25.30 36.34 -2.67
N ASN A 598 26.21 35.41 -2.33
CA ASN A 598 26.84 34.46 -3.28
C ASN A 598 25.81 33.57 -4.01
N PHE A 599 24.58 33.48 -3.51
CA PHE A 599 23.50 32.69 -4.11
C PHE A 599 22.58 33.48 -5.04
N VAL A 600 22.73 34.81 -5.11
CA VAL A 600 22.06 35.63 -6.13
C VAL A 600 22.99 35.72 -7.33
N LEU A 601 22.92 34.70 -8.18
CA LEU A 601 23.77 34.54 -9.38
C LEU A 601 23.30 35.40 -10.57
N HIS A 602 22.70 36.55 -10.26
CA HIS A 602 22.43 37.61 -11.23
C HIS A 602 23.57 38.62 -11.18
N ASP A 603 23.98 39.09 -12.35
CA ASP A 603 24.95 40.17 -12.49
C ASP A 603 24.28 41.52 -12.14
N VAL A 604 24.07 41.72 -10.83
CA VAL A 604 23.47 42.91 -10.22
C VAL A 604 24.30 43.35 -9.03
N GLU A 605 24.19 44.61 -8.63
CA GLU A 605 24.92 45.15 -7.48
C GLU A 605 24.56 44.41 -6.17
N GLU A 606 25.51 44.32 -5.24
CA GLU A 606 25.37 43.59 -3.97
C GLU A 606 24.16 44.05 -3.14
N GLU A 607 23.84 45.34 -3.16
CA GLU A 607 22.67 45.91 -2.48
C GLU A 607 21.36 45.38 -3.06
N GLN A 608 21.28 45.19 -4.38
CA GLN A 608 20.11 44.60 -5.04
C GLN A 608 20.01 43.09 -4.73
N LYS A 609 21.15 42.40 -4.58
CA LYS A 609 21.17 41.00 -4.13
C LYS A 609 20.59 40.86 -2.72
N GLU A 610 21.00 41.71 -1.79
CA GLU A 610 20.45 41.72 -0.41
C GLU A 610 18.95 42.03 -0.37
N GLN A 611 18.47 42.99 -1.17
CA GLN A 611 17.05 43.32 -1.26
C GLN A 611 16.23 42.14 -1.78
N ASN A 612 16.71 41.45 -2.81
CA ASN A 612 16.02 40.28 -3.37
C ASN A 612 15.91 39.13 -2.35
N LEU A 613 16.96 38.92 -1.53
CA LEU A 613 16.97 37.90 -0.47
C LEU A 613 16.01 38.22 0.69
N SER A 614 15.70 39.50 0.92
CA SER A 614 14.89 39.94 2.06
C SER A 614 13.42 39.53 1.95
N TYR A 615 12.92 39.38 0.71
CA TYR A 615 11.51 39.11 0.42
C TYR A 615 11.26 37.72 -0.16
N HIS A 616 12.13 36.76 0.13
CA HIS A 616 11.89 35.36 -0.21
C HIS A 616 10.59 34.85 0.42
N SER A 617 9.89 33.96 -0.30
CA SER A 617 8.57 33.49 0.12
C SER A 617 8.57 32.81 1.49
N GLU A 618 9.66 32.13 1.88
CA GLU A 618 9.79 31.57 3.23
C GLU A 618 9.74 32.64 4.32
N LYS A 619 10.48 33.75 4.13
CA LYS A 619 10.55 34.84 5.10
C LYS A 619 9.19 35.54 5.20
N LEU A 620 8.49 35.74 4.08
CA LEU A 620 7.13 36.27 4.04
C LEU A 620 6.15 35.39 4.83
N ALA A 621 6.16 34.08 4.57
CA ALA A 621 5.28 33.12 5.24
C ALA A 621 5.56 33.02 6.76
N VAL A 622 6.84 32.99 7.16
CA VAL A 622 7.25 32.99 8.57
C VAL A 622 6.83 34.30 9.25
N ALA A 623 7.08 35.45 8.62
CA ALA A 623 6.68 36.75 9.15
C ALA A 623 5.16 36.85 9.35
N PHE A 624 4.38 36.44 8.36
CA PHE A 624 2.93 36.35 8.50
C PHE A 624 2.51 35.42 9.63
N GLY A 625 3.13 34.24 9.74
CA GLY A 625 2.88 33.31 10.84
C GLY A 625 3.11 33.95 12.21
N ILE A 626 4.18 34.73 12.38
CA ILE A 626 4.49 35.44 13.63
C ILE A 626 3.42 36.48 13.95
N ILE A 627 3.02 37.29 12.96
CA ILE A 627 2.03 38.37 13.11
C ILE A 627 0.63 37.81 13.40
N ALA A 628 0.24 36.74 12.71
CA ALA A 628 -1.12 36.25 12.71
C ALA A 628 -1.47 35.34 13.90
N THR A 629 -0.48 34.93 14.71
CA THR A 629 -0.66 33.97 15.80
C THR A 629 -0.11 34.48 17.14
N PRO A 630 -0.69 34.06 18.28
CA PRO A 630 -0.24 34.50 19.60
C PRO A 630 1.24 34.13 19.90
N PRO A 631 1.94 34.92 20.76
CA PRO A 631 3.27 34.58 21.24
C PRO A 631 3.36 33.16 21.80
N GLY A 632 4.49 32.48 21.55
CA GLY A 632 4.72 31.08 21.97
C GLY A 632 4.07 30.00 21.08
N THR A 633 3.18 30.36 20.15
CA THR A 633 2.59 29.35 19.24
C THR A 633 3.67 28.80 18.29
N PRO A 634 3.77 27.49 18.02
CA PRO A 634 4.67 27.00 16.97
C PRO A 634 4.24 27.49 15.58
N ILE A 635 5.19 27.79 14.70
CA ILE A 635 4.92 28.22 13.32
C ILE A 635 5.31 27.11 12.37
N LYS A 636 4.45 26.82 11.38
CA LYS A 636 4.71 25.79 10.38
C LYS A 636 4.53 26.35 8.98
N VAL A 637 5.59 26.28 8.18
CA VAL A 637 5.61 26.78 6.80
C VAL A 637 6.00 25.64 5.88
N PHE A 638 5.40 25.62 4.71
CA PHE A 638 5.68 24.66 3.65
C PHE A 638 6.24 25.37 2.43
N LYS A 639 7.13 24.72 1.69
CA LYS A 639 7.74 25.24 0.46
C LYS A 639 7.76 24.16 -0.62
N ASN A 640 7.46 24.55 -1.85
CA ASN A 640 7.45 23.66 -3.01
C ASN A 640 8.85 23.29 -3.54
N LEU A 641 9.86 24.07 -3.18
CA LEU A 641 11.26 23.90 -3.58
C LEU A 641 12.13 23.76 -2.34
N ARG A 642 13.36 23.28 -2.51
CA ARG A 642 14.39 23.30 -1.47
C ARG A 642 14.59 24.72 -0.92
N THR A 643 14.67 24.87 0.40
CA THR A 643 14.94 26.16 1.06
C THR A 643 16.31 26.69 0.61
N CYS A 644 16.52 28.00 0.49
CA CYS A 644 17.87 28.51 0.17
C CYS A 644 18.71 28.69 1.45
N VAL A 645 20.04 28.66 1.31
CA VAL A 645 20.98 28.75 2.46
C VAL A 645 20.73 30.01 3.29
N ASP A 646 20.45 31.12 2.61
CA ASP A 646 20.14 32.39 3.26
C ASP A 646 18.83 32.35 4.07
N CYS A 647 17.73 31.82 3.50
CA CYS A 647 16.47 31.66 4.21
C CYS A 647 16.63 30.76 5.44
N HIS A 648 17.33 29.64 5.29
CA HIS A 648 17.60 28.72 6.40
C HIS A 648 18.35 29.44 7.54
N ASN A 649 19.41 30.18 7.20
CA ASN A 649 20.17 30.95 8.18
C ASN A 649 19.34 32.06 8.81
N ALA A 650 18.58 32.82 8.03
CA ALA A 650 17.70 33.86 8.54
C ALA A 650 16.68 33.28 9.54
N ILE A 651 16.05 32.15 9.22
CA ILE A 651 15.03 31.54 10.09
C ILE A 651 15.62 31.05 11.43
N LYS A 652 16.89 30.63 11.48
CA LYS A 652 17.60 30.40 12.75
C LYS A 652 17.61 31.66 13.62
N TYR A 653 18.05 32.79 13.07
CA TYR A 653 18.04 34.06 13.82
C TYR A 653 16.62 34.47 14.21
N ILE A 654 15.65 34.30 13.31
CA ILE A 654 14.25 34.61 13.60
C ILE A 654 13.75 33.76 14.79
N SER A 655 13.99 32.44 14.82
CA SER A 655 13.52 31.57 15.91
C SER A 655 14.07 32.01 17.27
N LYS A 656 15.33 32.42 17.33
CA LYS A 656 15.97 32.99 18.53
C LYS A 656 15.36 34.34 18.92
N ILE A 657 15.18 35.24 17.96
CA ILE A 657 14.71 36.62 18.17
C ILE A 657 13.25 36.68 18.64
N VAL A 658 12.41 35.75 18.17
CA VAL A 658 10.99 35.69 18.53
C VAL A 658 10.68 34.68 19.63
N ASP A 659 11.67 33.88 20.04
CA ASP A 659 11.52 32.80 21.04
C ASP A 659 10.37 31.83 20.69
N ARG A 660 10.39 31.32 19.45
CA ARG A 660 9.36 30.41 18.94
C ARG A 660 9.97 29.30 18.12
N LYS A 661 9.39 28.11 18.27
CA LYS A 661 9.65 26.98 17.37
C LYS A 661 9.06 27.25 15.99
N ILE A 662 9.91 27.22 14.97
CA ILE A 662 9.52 27.41 13.57
C ILE A 662 9.89 26.14 12.81
N THR A 663 8.94 25.50 12.15
CA THR A 663 9.17 24.33 11.31
C THR A 663 8.93 24.70 9.86
N VAL A 664 9.93 24.48 9.00
CA VAL A 664 9.80 24.66 7.55
C VAL A 664 9.97 23.33 6.85
N ARG A 665 8.94 22.87 6.15
CA ARG A 665 9.02 21.71 5.24
C ARG A 665 9.38 22.20 3.85
N ASP A 666 10.52 21.77 3.32
CA ASP A 666 10.86 21.97 1.92
C ASP A 666 10.49 20.75 1.07
N SER A 667 10.90 20.72 -0.20
CA SER A 667 10.59 19.61 -1.10
C SER A 667 11.15 18.26 -0.64
N ASN A 668 12.14 18.24 0.25
CA ASN A 668 12.88 17.05 0.63
C ASN A 668 12.68 16.67 2.10
N ARG A 669 12.60 17.65 3.01
CA ARG A 669 12.60 17.39 4.47
C ARG A 669 12.04 18.54 5.31
N PHE A 670 11.95 18.29 6.61
CA PHE A 670 11.63 19.31 7.61
C PHE A 670 12.90 19.90 8.24
N HIS A 671 12.86 21.21 8.44
CA HIS A 671 13.84 21.97 9.20
C HIS A 671 13.13 22.54 10.42
N CYS A 672 13.45 22.04 11.61
CA CYS A 672 12.88 22.53 12.86
C CYS A 672 13.87 23.50 13.51
N PHE A 673 13.49 24.76 13.57
CA PHE A 673 14.28 25.86 14.12
C PHE A 673 13.81 26.20 15.54
N GLU A 674 14.73 26.19 16.49
CA GLU A 674 14.47 26.45 17.91
C GLU A 674 15.74 27.03 18.54
N ASP A 675 15.59 28.17 19.24
CA ASP A 675 16.70 28.90 19.89
C ASP A 675 17.96 29.07 19.02
N GLY A 676 17.79 29.55 17.77
CA GLY A 676 18.93 29.78 16.88
C GLY A 676 19.52 28.53 16.23
N ASN A 677 19.05 27.33 16.58
CA ASN A 677 19.52 26.07 16.04
C ASN A 677 18.50 25.45 15.08
N CYS A 678 18.97 24.62 14.16
CA CYS A 678 18.12 23.81 13.29
C CYS A 678 18.36 22.32 13.56
N SER A 679 17.30 21.51 13.53
CA SER A 679 17.39 20.05 13.71
C SER A 679 18.43 19.40 12.80
N CYS A 680 18.65 19.95 11.60
CA CYS A 680 19.60 19.40 10.65
C CYS A 680 21.09 19.68 10.91
N ARG A 681 21.43 20.46 11.95
CA ARG A 681 22.84 20.81 12.28
C ARG A 681 23.62 21.43 11.11
N ASP A 682 22.92 22.20 10.27
CA ASP A 682 23.45 22.83 9.05
C ASP A 682 23.98 21.84 7.98
N TYR A 683 23.68 20.55 8.12
CA TYR A 683 23.97 19.52 7.13
C TYR A 683 22.70 19.25 6.30
N TRP A 684 22.62 19.81 5.07
CA TRP A 684 21.58 19.48 4.09
C TRP A 684 22.07 19.40 2.67
#